data_AF-A0A0Q4EXI5-F1
#
_entry.id   AF-A0A0Q4EXI5-F1
#
_cell.length_a   1.000
_cell.length_b   1.000
_cell.length_c   1.000
_cell.angle_alpha   90.00
_cell.angle_beta   90.00
_cell.angle_gamma   90.00
#
_symmetry.space_group_name_H-M   'P 1'
#
loop_
_entity.id
_entity.type
_entity.pdbx_description
1 polymer ?
#
loop_
_entity_poly.entity_id
_entity_poly.type
_entity_poly.pdbx_seq_one_letter_code
_entity_poly.pdbx_strand_id
1 'polypeptide(L)'
;MMPLTKTETDNPDLPLEVNGWPGVASHWQIVKTDAAPVLKLLFSMDSLIYNGLLNIKITNPDNKVLTAFYSNELDDKSAVDTANYTINDGVNITGITLHENKKSVDITVDAIPAVPIVLEVNHIARADCKETYSGSATVSADPKIEGTSSLMTKALEDKKWYENIFCFNGKKDIQVTVNTSLVPGTGFTWSKEQTDQVINTWLNGIYKFIEERSKGDIGMVPSVLTQEVSFSVDPAALRKDTVFMLTVSLSVNCDKESLKDTETSEASTSQTAIMPVSCISDEDGSYSTFVNEFEKAFLPDNLKIALNTSPHKSQKAGYPEVCVLRPNTEGASVPGIGYSINTTQVPIPFTPKLLSSRLISKTGVPVYPFDAVKGIDSSNPSFISFSGIDVNVWYRQFFDHFDNLLGPDYSSAIKVLDDKNTDNTSFLKKLDSQKERLADVFKTLLVPVFKDQMEVDLQNVQEDFRQALSVKLSNAYDVKSTLQFRAQVFGNNTQAPAYLYGNILRNAIPDAGTEISNIGFTAGGLSLKTDENAAFNIFMSSSDLIKDKNGRVVPVMPAELSYAASSVAMPDTEDLNDFSRFEFISKDNPILSVKKLSDQAVMVPLPVNEVPAAPLLLGQSGQLIKSEKGRFPPDLMAWNYGFTYSQTPHYPQDTLSFTVDFNLNAGEKNMLSGETADAFTSIAQFITVMPGMTGELEALSRIDAQSGDEAIAAAKTALTAYTDMTENITNSFAGREPDACFVPGNMYTGTDSSHRFTVKESSAAVEGTEDVLIITISISEESREAIGIPEMLIDGYQTEPYTVKDGKDGDFCCYFTKDGEPLSANTGQTMAKRTVVLNELSILAQQEVSVSIFLERNAELIPGRPVNPAIIYTTDNVTVPDYYPGFSNNDAVDIASLASGKTVKGTMLRHLNSLFALLLQNNKQPVLKYALEVTYDCPGTSDDLRIRLPVILVPPEEMCFGNNPDKASDSILSDWISRIKNWLNEKAPDTTDALLNFSLTFFSNMADEKRPLIQFTDVYLKMEDIE
;
A
#
# COMPACT_ATOMS: atom_id res chain seq x y z
N MET A 1 -17.54 -18.28 33.53
CA MET A 1 -17.29 -18.35 34.98
C MET A 1 -17.58 -19.76 35.49
N MET A 2 -16.54 -20.59 35.61
CA MET A 2 -16.58 -21.80 36.44
C MET A 2 -15.75 -21.50 37.69
N PRO A 3 -16.19 -21.89 38.90
CA PRO A 3 -15.53 -21.53 40.13
C PRO A 3 -14.26 -22.37 40.25
N LEU A 4 -13.10 -21.70 40.26
CA LEU A 4 -11.88 -22.25 40.84
C LEU A 4 -12.19 -22.52 42.31
N THR A 5 -12.41 -23.80 42.60
CA THR A 5 -12.45 -24.31 43.95
C THR A 5 -11.09 -24.05 44.55
N LYS A 6 -11.06 -23.13 45.52
CA LYS A 6 -9.96 -22.94 46.45
C LYS A 6 -9.83 -24.24 47.26
N THR A 7 -9.02 -25.18 46.79
CA THR A 7 -8.45 -26.18 47.69
C THR A 7 -7.38 -25.47 48.49
N GLU A 8 -7.77 -25.00 49.68
CA GLU A 8 -6.85 -24.83 50.80
C GLU A 8 -6.11 -26.14 50.99
N THR A 9 -4.89 -26.19 50.49
CA THR A 9 -3.88 -27.14 50.93
C THR A 9 -2.85 -26.28 51.65
N ASP A 10 -2.83 -26.38 52.98
CA ASP A 10 -1.82 -25.83 53.88
C ASP A 10 -0.46 -26.49 53.60
N ASN A 11 0.18 -26.09 52.51
CA ASN A 11 1.61 -26.27 52.32
C ASN A 11 2.13 -25.09 51.51
N PRO A 12 2.84 -24.12 52.11
CA PRO A 12 3.44 -23.05 51.34
C PRO A 12 4.47 -23.68 50.42
N ASP A 13 4.27 -23.58 49.11
CA ASP A 13 5.31 -23.88 48.12
C ASP A 13 6.60 -23.16 48.56
N LEU A 14 7.65 -23.93 48.83
CA LEU A 14 8.93 -23.39 49.30
C LEU A 14 9.46 -22.41 48.23
N PRO A 15 9.88 -21.18 48.61
CA PRO A 15 10.39 -20.19 47.66
C PRO A 15 11.81 -20.56 47.23
N LEU A 16 11.91 -21.55 46.34
CA LEU A 16 13.17 -22.07 45.79
C LEU A 16 13.56 -21.38 44.48
N GLU A 17 12.80 -20.38 44.03
CA GLU A 17 13.10 -19.62 42.82
C GLU A 17 14.07 -18.49 43.11
N VAL A 18 15.18 -18.43 42.37
CA VAL A 18 16.26 -17.46 42.61
C VAL A 18 15.82 -16.01 42.39
N ASN A 19 14.93 -15.76 41.44
CA ASN A 19 14.39 -14.42 41.21
C ASN A 19 13.42 -13.96 42.32
N GLY A 20 13.02 -14.85 43.23
CA GLY A 20 12.23 -14.53 44.41
C GLY A 20 13.07 -14.15 45.63
N TRP A 21 14.40 -14.10 45.51
CA TRP A 21 15.30 -13.84 46.63
C TRP A 21 15.33 -12.34 46.98
N PRO A 22 14.92 -11.93 48.20
CA PRO A 22 14.83 -10.53 48.55
C PRO A 22 16.17 -9.81 48.41
N GLY A 23 16.15 -8.73 47.62
CA GLY A 23 17.33 -7.91 47.33
C GLY A 23 18.34 -8.53 46.37
N VAL A 24 18.08 -9.73 45.81
CA VAL A 24 19.02 -10.41 44.91
C VAL A 24 18.49 -10.43 43.47
N ALA A 25 19.35 -10.05 42.53
CA ALA A 25 19.15 -10.24 41.09
C ALA A 25 20.13 -11.28 40.55
N SER A 26 19.71 -12.02 39.52
CA SER A 26 20.52 -13.05 38.87
C SER A 26 20.59 -12.82 37.36
N HIS A 27 21.81 -12.89 36.82
CA HIS A 27 22.09 -12.68 35.40
C HIS A 27 23.09 -13.71 34.89
N TRP A 28 23.17 -13.87 33.57
CA TRP A 28 24.20 -14.69 32.92
C TRP A 28 24.86 -13.95 31.76
N GLN A 29 26.11 -14.31 31.50
CA GLN A 29 26.85 -13.89 30.32
C GLN A 29 27.78 -15.00 29.87
N ILE A 30 28.20 -14.96 28.61
CA ILE A 30 29.29 -15.80 28.12
C ILE A 30 30.41 -14.89 27.67
N VAL A 31 31.61 -15.16 28.17
CA VAL A 31 32.82 -14.36 27.86
C VAL A 31 33.93 -15.26 27.35
N LYS A 32 34.85 -14.67 26.58
CA LYS A 32 36.08 -15.35 26.18
C LYS A 32 37.12 -15.30 27.30
N THR A 33 37.71 -16.44 27.62
CA THR A 33 38.94 -16.51 28.43
C THR A 33 40.09 -17.06 27.57
N ASP A 34 41.32 -17.01 28.07
CA ASP A 34 42.52 -17.48 27.34
C ASP A 34 42.45 -18.96 26.92
N ALA A 35 41.57 -19.77 27.54
CA ALA A 35 41.47 -21.21 27.31
C ALA A 35 40.19 -21.65 26.58
N ALA A 36 39.03 -21.03 26.84
CA ALA A 36 37.73 -21.44 26.29
C ALA A 36 36.63 -20.37 26.53
N PRO A 37 35.45 -20.49 25.88
CA PRO A 37 34.25 -19.76 26.28
C PRO A 37 33.81 -20.18 27.69
N VAL A 38 33.39 -19.22 28.51
CA VAL A 38 32.96 -19.45 29.90
C VAL A 38 31.57 -18.86 30.12
N LEU A 39 30.61 -19.71 30.55
CA LEU A 39 29.31 -19.29 31.03
C LEU A 39 29.44 -18.81 32.48
N LYS A 40 29.08 -17.55 32.72
CA LYS A 40 29.09 -16.92 34.03
C LYS A 40 27.68 -16.68 34.50
N LEU A 41 27.34 -17.14 35.69
CA LEU A 41 26.18 -16.69 36.45
C LEU A 41 26.63 -15.60 37.42
N LEU A 42 25.95 -14.48 37.43
CA LEU A 42 26.19 -13.32 38.28
C LEU A 42 25.00 -13.15 39.20
N PHE A 43 25.25 -13.18 40.50
CA PHE A 43 24.25 -12.87 41.53
C PHE A 43 24.64 -11.54 42.18
N SER A 44 23.73 -10.58 42.22
CA SER A 44 23.99 -9.25 42.76
C SER A 44 22.98 -8.88 43.83
N MET A 45 23.46 -8.38 44.96
CA MET A 45 22.65 -7.86 46.06
C MET A 45 22.47 -6.34 45.89
N ASP A 46 21.23 -5.91 45.73
CA ASP A 46 20.87 -4.50 45.86
C ASP A 46 20.76 -4.14 47.35
N SER A 47 21.84 -3.58 47.90
CA SER A 47 21.85 -3.10 49.28
C SER A 47 21.09 -1.79 49.49
N LEU A 48 20.75 -1.06 48.41
CA LEU A 48 20.15 0.28 48.50
C LEU A 48 18.73 0.23 49.03
N ILE A 49 17.98 -0.86 48.78
CA ILE A 49 16.63 -1.06 49.33
C ILE A 49 16.60 -1.12 50.86
N TYR A 50 17.77 -1.27 51.51
CA TYR A 50 17.93 -1.25 52.97
C TYR A 50 18.73 -0.03 53.47
N ASN A 51 18.75 1.05 52.68
CA ASN A 51 19.32 2.33 53.08
C ASN A 51 18.23 3.39 53.29
N GLY A 52 18.41 4.27 54.28
CA GLY A 52 17.48 5.35 54.62
C GLY A 52 17.31 5.54 56.11
N LEU A 53 16.10 5.97 56.52
CA LEU A 53 15.70 6.12 57.92
C LEU A 53 15.60 4.74 58.58
N LEU A 54 16.57 4.42 59.44
CA LEU A 54 16.65 3.12 60.10
C LEU A 54 15.77 3.05 61.32
N ASN A 55 15.85 4.03 62.21
CA ASN A 55 15.14 4.01 63.48
C ASN A 55 14.99 5.43 64.02
N ILE A 56 14.07 5.63 64.97
CA ILE A 56 13.92 6.85 65.74
C ILE A 56 13.79 6.48 67.22
N LYS A 57 14.56 7.18 68.08
CA LYS A 57 14.55 6.94 69.54
C LYS A 57 14.30 8.25 70.29
N ILE A 58 13.55 8.18 71.37
CA ILE A 58 13.45 9.29 72.33
C ILE A 58 14.75 9.31 73.14
N THR A 59 15.60 10.30 72.93
CA THR A 59 16.92 10.41 73.58
C THR A 59 16.88 11.32 74.80
N ASN A 60 15.97 12.30 74.83
CA ASN A 60 15.77 13.16 75.98
C ASN A 60 14.28 13.55 76.11
N PRO A 61 13.48 12.79 76.88
CA PRO A 61 12.05 13.04 77.01
C PRO A 61 11.74 14.39 77.68
N ASP A 62 12.58 14.82 78.64
CA ASP A 62 12.40 16.10 79.36
C ASP A 62 12.71 17.31 78.47
N ASN A 63 13.67 17.17 77.54
CA ASN A 63 14.00 18.19 76.54
C ASN A 63 13.33 17.98 75.18
N LYS A 64 12.40 17.02 75.07
CA LYS A 64 11.58 16.76 73.89
C LYS A 64 12.40 16.50 72.61
N VAL A 65 13.46 15.71 72.71
CA VAL A 65 14.33 15.37 71.58
C VAL A 65 14.12 13.94 71.12
N LEU A 66 13.88 13.78 69.82
CA LEU A 66 13.85 12.51 69.10
C LEU A 66 15.11 12.42 68.23
N THR A 67 15.89 11.35 68.34
CA THR A 67 17.03 11.12 67.45
C THR A 67 16.63 10.14 66.35
N ALA A 68 16.60 10.60 65.11
CA ALA A 68 16.47 9.78 63.91
C ALA A 68 17.84 9.27 63.48
N PHE A 69 17.96 7.97 63.21
CA PHE A 69 19.17 7.30 62.78
C PHE A 69 19.06 6.86 61.33
N TYR A 70 20.11 7.07 60.55
CA TYR A 70 20.16 6.77 59.12
C TYR A 70 21.32 5.82 58.81
N SER A 71 21.16 5.03 57.75
CA SER A 71 22.17 4.06 57.31
C SER A 71 23.42 4.69 56.69
N ASN A 72 23.29 5.89 56.13
CA ASN A 72 24.33 6.58 55.35
C ASN A 72 24.54 8.00 55.89
N GLU A 73 25.70 8.57 55.58
CA GLU A 73 25.97 9.99 55.87
C GLU A 73 25.02 10.87 55.05
N LEU A 74 24.42 11.86 55.71
CA LEU A 74 23.44 12.76 55.14
C LEU A 74 24.10 14.06 54.66
N ASP A 75 23.47 14.70 53.66
CA ASP A 75 23.81 16.06 53.27
C ASP A 75 23.38 17.06 54.35
N ASP A 76 24.27 18.00 54.64
CA ASP A 76 24.12 18.94 55.75
C ASP A 76 22.90 19.85 55.58
N LYS A 77 22.45 20.13 54.34
CA LYS A 77 21.29 21.00 54.08
C LYS A 77 19.98 20.23 54.18
N SER A 78 19.86 19.11 53.48
CA SER A 78 18.64 18.31 53.47
C SER A 78 18.33 17.70 54.85
N ALA A 79 19.36 17.34 55.62
CA ALA A 79 19.20 16.72 56.93
C ALA A 79 18.61 17.65 57.99
N VAL A 80 18.82 18.97 57.87
CA VAL A 80 18.35 19.97 58.85
C VAL A 80 17.14 20.78 58.36
N ASP A 81 16.68 20.55 57.13
CA ASP A 81 15.49 21.20 56.59
C ASP A 81 14.23 20.62 57.23
N THR A 82 13.53 21.43 58.02
CA THR A 82 12.28 21.04 58.68
C THR A 82 11.18 20.62 57.71
N ALA A 83 11.20 21.07 56.44
CA ALA A 83 10.22 20.67 55.44
C ALA A 83 10.33 19.18 55.06
N ASN A 84 11.48 18.55 55.31
CA ASN A 84 11.71 17.15 55.00
C ASN A 84 11.22 16.19 56.08
N TYR A 85 10.64 16.70 57.18
CA TYR A 85 10.20 15.91 58.33
C TYR A 85 8.76 16.26 58.68
N THR A 86 7.93 15.25 58.94
CA THR A 86 6.57 15.43 59.44
C THR A 86 6.31 14.44 60.56
N ILE A 87 5.76 14.91 61.68
CA ILE A 87 5.34 14.04 62.77
C ILE A 87 3.82 14.15 62.89
N ASN A 88 3.15 13.01 63.00
CA ASN A 88 1.71 12.96 63.19
C ASN A 88 1.28 13.37 64.63
N ASP A 89 -0.01 13.24 64.92
CA ASP A 89 -0.58 13.42 66.28
C ASP A 89 -0.35 14.82 66.91
N GLY A 90 -0.22 15.85 66.05
CA GLY A 90 -0.18 17.25 66.47
C GLY A 90 1.14 17.70 67.09
N VAL A 91 2.22 16.94 66.89
CA VAL A 91 3.57 17.27 67.35
C VAL A 91 4.27 18.20 66.36
N ASN A 92 4.69 19.39 66.81
CA ASN A 92 5.38 20.36 65.97
C ASN A 92 6.90 20.29 66.15
N ILE A 93 7.63 20.29 65.03
CA ILE A 93 9.09 20.34 65.02
C ILE A 93 9.56 21.78 65.26
N THR A 94 10.38 21.98 66.28
CA THR A 94 10.91 23.29 66.71
C THR A 94 12.37 23.51 66.32
N GLY A 95 13.09 22.44 65.96
CA GLY A 95 14.45 22.51 65.46
C GLY A 95 15.00 21.15 65.08
N ILE A 96 15.99 21.13 64.19
CA ILE A 96 16.65 19.92 63.70
C ILE A 96 18.16 20.14 63.72
N THR A 97 18.91 19.20 64.29
CA THR A 97 20.38 19.27 64.38
C THR A 97 21.00 17.97 63.89
N LEU A 98 21.82 18.05 62.84
CA LEU A 98 22.63 16.93 62.36
C LEU A 98 23.84 16.72 63.30
N HIS A 99 24.07 15.48 63.71
CA HIS A 99 25.23 15.11 64.52
C HIS A 99 26.52 15.09 63.71
N GLU A 100 27.68 15.20 64.37
CA GLU A 100 29.01 15.15 63.71
C GLU A 100 29.24 13.87 62.90
N ASN A 101 28.60 12.77 63.28
CA ASN A 101 28.67 11.49 62.57
C ASN A 101 27.93 11.50 61.21
N LYS A 102 27.18 12.57 60.91
CA LYS A 102 26.30 12.76 59.75
C LYS A 102 25.27 11.65 59.53
N LYS A 103 25.06 10.75 60.49
CA LYS A 103 24.17 9.58 60.40
C LYS A 103 23.03 9.62 61.41
N SER A 104 23.00 10.63 62.27
CA SER A 104 21.89 10.84 63.19
C SER A 104 21.51 12.31 63.27
N VAL A 105 20.22 12.54 63.42
CA VAL A 105 19.61 13.86 63.47
C VAL A 105 18.75 13.95 64.72
N ASP A 106 19.01 14.95 65.55
CA ASP A 106 18.14 15.31 66.67
C ASP A 106 17.03 16.23 66.17
N ILE A 107 15.79 15.82 66.40
CA ILE A 107 14.56 16.52 66.07
C ILE A 107 13.94 16.96 67.40
N THR A 108 13.99 18.26 67.66
CA THR A 108 13.42 18.87 68.87
C THR A 108 11.95 19.20 68.61
N VAL A 109 11.05 18.69 69.45
CA VAL A 109 9.60 18.87 69.29
C VAL A 109 8.97 19.65 70.44
N ASP A 110 7.76 20.17 70.23
CA ASP A 110 7.01 20.92 71.23
C ASP A 110 6.37 20.05 72.32
N ALA A 111 6.10 18.77 72.07
CA ALA A 111 5.72 17.75 73.06
C ALA A 111 5.95 16.33 72.52
N ILE A 112 6.15 15.35 73.42
CA ILE A 112 6.14 13.93 73.08
C ILE A 112 4.93 13.29 73.79
N PRO A 113 3.88 12.88 73.06
CA PRO A 113 2.69 12.32 73.67
C PRO A 113 2.92 10.87 74.16
N ALA A 114 2.05 10.38 75.04
CA ALA A 114 2.12 9.01 75.57
C ALA A 114 1.58 7.93 74.61
N VAL A 115 1.31 8.29 73.35
CA VAL A 115 0.88 7.39 72.27
C VAL A 115 2.00 7.26 71.23
N PRO A 116 2.02 6.17 70.43
CA PRO A 116 2.99 6.03 69.35
C PRO A 116 2.85 7.17 68.34
N ILE A 117 3.95 7.82 68.01
CA ILE A 117 4.05 8.85 66.97
C ILE A 117 4.86 8.31 65.80
N VAL A 118 4.52 8.75 64.59
CA VAL A 118 5.16 8.40 63.33
C VAL A 118 5.88 9.63 62.81
N LEU A 119 7.19 9.51 62.65
CA LEU A 119 8.00 10.41 61.86
C LEU A 119 7.99 9.95 60.40
N GLU A 120 7.54 10.80 59.50
CA GLU A 120 7.74 10.67 58.06
C GLU A 120 8.88 11.58 57.63
N VAL A 121 9.77 11.05 56.79
CA VAL A 121 10.84 11.81 56.16
C VAL A 121 10.70 11.73 54.65
N ASN A 122 10.96 12.84 53.98
CA ASN A 122 10.89 12.95 52.53
C ASN A 122 12.07 13.77 52.00
N HIS A 123 12.67 13.32 50.89
CA HIS A 123 13.76 14.03 50.20
C HIS A 123 15.03 14.29 51.03
N ILE A 124 15.31 13.44 52.02
CA ILE A 124 16.58 13.52 52.78
C ILE A 124 17.71 13.04 51.89
N ALA A 125 18.61 13.93 51.48
CA ALA A 125 19.70 13.60 50.58
C ALA A 125 20.88 12.96 51.33
N ARG A 126 21.54 12.02 50.66
CA ARG A 126 22.84 11.49 51.07
C ARG A 126 23.93 12.57 50.91
N ALA A 127 25.03 12.46 51.66
CA ALA A 127 26.12 13.45 51.65
C ALA A 127 26.78 13.69 50.28
N ASP A 128 26.65 12.74 49.35
CA ASP A 128 27.13 12.86 47.96
C ASP A 128 26.04 13.35 46.98
N CYS A 129 24.84 13.65 47.48
CA CYS A 129 23.66 14.12 46.75
C CYS A 129 23.22 13.21 45.59
N LYS A 130 23.63 11.94 45.58
CA LYS A 130 23.27 10.99 44.51
C LYS A 130 21.91 10.34 44.71
N GLU A 131 21.45 10.27 45.96
CA GLU A 131 20.24 9.57 46.37
C GLU A 131 19.49 10.40 47.41
N THR A 132 18.17 10.30 47.40
CA THR A 132 17.30 10.86 48.44
C THR A 132 16.47 9.75 49.08
N TYR A 133 16.33 9.81 50.40
CA TYR A 133 15.56 8.87 51.19
C TYR A 133 14.18 9.44 51.52
N SER A 134 13.17 8.58 51.41
CA SER A 134 11.84 8.80 51.96
C SER A 134 11.41 7.55 52.73
N GLY A 135 10.71 7.73 53.84
CA GLY A 135 10.27 6.62 54.66
C GLY A 135 9.66 7.08 55.97
N SER A 136 9.20 6.12 56.77
CA SER A 136 8.59 6.40 58.07
C SER A 136 9.23 5.58 59.19
N ALA A 137 9.22 6.14 60.40
CA ALA A 137 9.61 5.47 61.63
C ALA A 137 8.66 5.83 62.78
N THR A 138 8.29 4.83 63.57
CA THR A 138 7.37 4.95 64.70
C THR A 138 8.15 4.84 66.00
N VAL A 139 7.83 5.69 66.97
CA VAL A 139 8.37 5.61 68.35
C VAL A 139 7.28 5.94 69.36
N SER A 140 7.41 5.41 70.57
CA SER A 140 6.49 5.65 71.67
C SER A 140 7.25 5.96 72.95
N ALA A 141 6.65 6.79 73.81
CA ALA A 141 7.12 7.00 75.18
C ALA A 141 6.80 5.80 76.10
N ASP A 142 5.91 4.88 75.68
CA ASP A 142 5.70 3.60 76.36
C ASP A 142 6.86 2.63 76.04
N PRO A 143 7.70 2.26 77.01
CA PRO A 143 8.85 1.38 76.79
C PRO A 143 8.46 -0.04 76.36
N LYS A 144 7.16 -0.42 76.41
CA LYS A 144 6.66 -1.69 75.88
C LYS A 144 6.43 -1.69 74.38
N ILE A 145 6.41 -0.52 73.74
CA ILE A 145 6.22 -0.38 72.30
C ILE A 145 7.59 -0.07 71.70
N GLU A 146 8.21 -1.08 71.10
CA GLU A 146 9.50 -0.93 70.43
C GLU A 146 9.36 -0.04 69.19
N GLY A 147 10.34 0.86 69.01
CA GLY A 147 10.40 1.69 67.81
C GLY A 147 10.69 0.84 66.57
N THR A 148 10.04 1.16 65.47
CA THR A 148 10.22 0.48 64.17
C THR A 148 10.30 1.49 63.05
N SER A 149 10.76 1.06 61.88
CA SER A 149 10.69 1.84 60.65
C SER A 149 10.16 0.99 59.51
N SER A 150 9.72 1.66 58.45
CA SER A 150 9.41 1.04 57.16
C SER A 150 10.55 0.13 56.66
N LEU A 151 11.81 0.56 56.85
CA LEU A 151 13.01 -0.20 56.49
C LEU A 151 13.24 -1.40 57.42
N MET A 152 13.13 -1.23 58.73
CA MET A 152 13.23 -2.33 59.70
C MET A 152 12.14 -3.38 59.47
N THR A 153 10.93 -2.94 59.14
CA THR A 153 9.79 -3.83 58.83
C THR A 153 10.07 -4.63 57.56
N LYS A 154 10.54 -3.98 56.48
CA LYS A 154 10.95 -4.68 55.25
C LYS A 154 12.09 -5.68 55.50
N ALA A 155 13.12 -5.27 56.25
CA ALA A 155 14.23 -6.14 56.62
C ALA A 155 13.77 -7.32 57.48
N LEU A 156 12.80 -7.13 58.37
CA LEU A 156 12.23 -8.20 59.19
C LEU A 156 11.40 -9.19 58.35
N GLU A 157 10.65 -8.71 57.37
CA GLU A 157 9.93 -9.55 56.40
C GLU A 157 10.88 -10.37 55.55
N ASP A 158 11.91 -9.74 54.98
CA ASP A 158 12.91 -10.42 54.16
C ASP A 158 13.74 -11.40 55.00
N LYS A 159 14.08 -11.04 56.24
CA LYS A 159 14.75 -11.95 57.19
C LYS A 159 13.94 -13.25 57.36
N LYS A 160 12.63 -13.14 57.61
CA LYS A 160 11.75 -14.32 57.75
C LYS A 160 11.76 -15.17 56.49
N TRP A 161 11.83 -14.55 55.32
CA TRP A 161 11.95 -15.28 54.06
C TRP A 161 13.24 -16.11 54.03
N TYR A 162 14.40 -15.53 54.37
CA TYR A 162 15.68 -16.26 54.43
C TYR A 162 15.70 -17.36 55.50
N GLU A 163 15.08 -17.13 56.67
CA GLU A 163 14.95 -18.16 57.73
C GLU A 163 14.09 -19.35 57.29
N ASN A 164 13.08 -19.11 56.44
CA ASN A 164 12.13 -20.11 55.97
C ASN A 164 12.66 -20.97 54.81
N ILE A 165 13.81 -20.64 54.20
CA ILE A 165 14.38 -21.51 53.16
C ILE A 165 15.09 -22.70 53.79
N PHE A 166 14.32 -23.79 53.86
CA PHE A 166 14.73 -25.04 54.47
C PHE A 166 16.00 -25.65 53.86
N CYS A 167 16.30 -25.40 52.58
CA CYS A 167 17.48 -25.96 51.92
C CYS A 167 18.79 -25.27 52.33
N PHE A 168 18.79 -23.97 52.63
CA PHE A 168 20.02 -23.19 52.88
C PHE A 168 20.47 -23.17 54.35
N ASN A 169 19.65 -23.72 55.26
CA ASN A 169 19.94 -23.78 56.70
C ASN A 169 20.94 -24.88 57.12
N GLY A 170 21.82 -25.32 56.20
CA GLY A 170 22.95 -26.22 56.50
C GLY A 170 22.59 -27.65 56.94
N LYS A 171 21.34 -28.07 56.76
CA LYS A 171 20.83 -29.38 57.25
C LYS A 171 20.73 -30.47 56.18
N LYS A 172 20.97 -30.16 54.89
CA LYS A 172 20.76 -31.08 53.76
C LYS A 172 21.72 -30.80 52.60
N ASP A 173 21.94 -31.82 51.76
CA ASP A 173 22.68 -31.68 50.51
C ASP A 173 21.81 -30.97 49.46
N ILE A 174 22.38 -29.92 48.85
CA ILE A 174 21.76 -29.15 47.77
C ILE A 174 22.49 -29.48 46.48
N GLN A 175 21.75 -29.88 45.46
CA GLN A 175 22.28 -29.99 44.10
C GLN A 175 21.74 -28.85 43.26
N VAL A 176 22.65 -27.98 42.80
CA VAL A 176 22.32 -26.89 41.88
C VAL A 176 22.90 -27.21 40.52
N THR A 177 22.05 -27.17 39.49
CA THR A 177 22.43 -27.46 38.10
C THR A 177 22.03 -26.31 37.20
N VAL A 178 22.94 -25.84 36.36
CA VAL A 178 22.67 -24.86 35.31
C VAL A 178 22.36 -25.60 34.01
N ASN A 179 21.18 -25.39 33.47
CA ASN A 179 20.77 -25.92 32.19
C ASN A 179 20.77 -24.80 31.15
N THR A 180 21.34 -25.04 29.97
CA THR A 180 21.33 -24.09 28.86
C THR A 180 21.01 -24.77 27.54
N SER A 181 20.27 -24.08 26.67
CA SER A 181 20.00 -24.57 25.32
C SER A 181 21.22 -24.53 24.39
N LEU A 182 22.31 -23.86 24.79
CA LEU A 182 23.57 -23.80 24.04
C LEU A 182 24.28 -25.16 23.97
N VAL A 183 24.17 -25.96 25.03
CA VAL A 183 24.80 -27.29 25.17
C VAL A 183 23.72 -28.29 25.61
N PRO A 184 22.80 -28.66 24.71
CA PRO A 184 21.60 -29.42 25.07
C PRO A 184 21.97 -30.79 25.67
N GLY A 185 21.28 -31.17 26.75
CA GLY A 185 21.49 -32.44 27.43
C GLY A 185 22.70 -32.48 28.39
N THR A 186 23.47 -31.39 28.49
CA THR A 186 24.59 -31.27 29.44
C THR A 186 24.26 -30.20 30.48
N GLY A 187 23.86 -30.61 31.68
CA GLY A 187 23.69 -29.70 32.81
C GLY A 187 25.02 -29.44 33.52
N PHE A 188 25.30 -28.19 33.89
CA PHE A 188 26.47 -27.83 34.69
C PHE A 188 26.11 -27.88 36.18
N THR A 189 26.51 -28.95 36.87
CA THR A 189 26.33 -29.05 38.32
C THR A 189 27.36 -28.20 39.04
N TRP A 190 26.94 -27.46 40.06
CA TRP A 190 27.84 -26.69 40.92
C TRP A 190 28.79 -27.64 41.65
N SER A 191 30.08 -27.29 41.68
CA SER A 191 31.06 -27.92 42.57
C SER A 191 30.73 -27.62 44.03
N LYS A 192 31.25 -28.44 44.94
CA LYS A 192 31.07 -28.23 46.38
C LYS A 192 31.59 -26.85 46.81
N GLU A 193 32.73 -26.43 46.26
CA GLU A 193 33.33 -25.13 46.51
C GLU A 193 32.42 -23.98 46.05
N GLN A 194 31.81 -24.08 44.87
CA GLN A 194 30.87 -23.07 44.35
C GLN A 194 29.62 -23.00 45.24
N THR A 195 29.06 -24.15 45.63
CA THR A 195 27.92 -24.20 46.55
C THR A 195 28.24 -23.56 47.89
N ASP A 196 29.40 -23.89 48.49
CA ASP A 196 29.83 -23.30 49.76
C ASP A 196 30.08 -21.78 49.65
N GLN A 197 30.59 -21.30 48.51
CA GLN A 197 30.83 -19.89 48.30
C GLN A 197 29.53 -19.09 48.15
N VAL A 198 28.60 -19.53 47.31
CA VAL A 198 27.34 -18.80 47.07
C VAL A 198 26.40 -18.94 48.25
N ILE A 199 26.15 -20.17 48.71
CA ILE A 199 25.14 -20.46 49.72
C ILE A 199 25.65 -20.16 51.13
N ASN A 200 26.74 -20.82 51.53
CA ASN A 200 27.19 -20.78 52.92
C ASN A 200 27.94 -19.49 53.28
N THR A 201 28.50 -18.80 52.28
CA THR A 201 29.26 -17.56 52.49
C THR A 201 28.49 -16.32 52.06
N TRP A 202 28.11 -16.21 50.78
CA TRP A 202 27.53 -14.99 50.23
C TRP A 202 26.08 -14.76 50.70
N LEU A 203 25.17 -15.73 50.53
CA LEU A 203 23.79 -15.62 51.01
C LEU A 203 23.71 -15.48 52.53
N ASN A 204 24.55 -16.20 53.28
CA ASN A 204 24.63 -16.04 54.73
C ASN A 204 25.12 -14.63 55.13
N GLY A 205 26.02 -14.03 54.34
CA GLY A 205 26.42 -12.63 54.51
C GLY A 205 25.28 -11.65 54.29
N ILE A 206 24.43 -11.90 53.28
CA ILE A 206 23.20 -11.13 53.02
C ILE A 206 22.20 -11.32 54.16
N TYR A 207 21.95 -12.56 54.60
CA TYR A 207 21.09 -12.85 55.73
C TYR A 207 21.52 -12.09 56.99
N LYS A 208 22.82 -12.13 57.34
CA LYS A 208 23.35 -11.38 58.49
C LYS A 208 23.19 -9.87 58.32
N PHE A 209 23.40 -9.35 57.12
CA PHE A 209 23.16 -7.94 56.82
C PHE A 209 21.70 -7.55 57.07
N ILE A 210 20.76 -8.32 56.52
CA ILE A 210 19.32 -8.10 56.69
C ILE A 210 18.92 -8.29 58.16
N GLU A 211 19.53 -9.23 58.87
CA GLU A 211 19.29 -9.44 60.30
C GLU A 211 19.68 -8.21 61.13
N GLU A 212 20.85 -7.63 60.88
CA GLU A 212 21.28 -6.40 61.56
C GLU A 212 20.37 -5.22 61.20
N ARG A 213 19.96 -5.11 59.93
CA ARG A 213 18.98 -4.10 59.49
C ARG A 213 17.62 -4.26 60.16
N SER A 214 17.15 -5.49 60.39
CA SER A 214 15.90 -5.77 61.11
C SER A 214 15.94 -5.33 62.59
N LYS A 215 17.13 -5.19 63.16
CA LYS A 215 17.37 -4.69 64.53
C LYS A 215 17.66 -3.18 64.57
N GLY A 216 17.70 -2.51 63.40
CA GLY A 216 18.04 -1.10 63.28
C GLY A 216 19.53 -0.78 63.42
N ASP A 217 20.43 -1.74 63.15
CA ASP A 217 21.89 -1.58 63.24
C ASP A 217 22.51 -1.17 61.87
N ILE A 218 23.69 -0.54 61.93
CA ILE A 218 24.53 -0.06 60.82
C ILE A 218 25.86 -0.81 60.65
N GLY A 219 26.17 -1.77 61.53
CA GLY A 219 27.51 -2.35 61.66
C GLY A 219 28.01 -3.24 60.52
N MET A 220 27.14 -3.75 59.64
CA MET A 220 27.54 -4.67 58.56
C MET A 220 26.99 -4.18 57.21
N VAL A 221 27.84 -4.16 56.19
CA VAL A 221 27.44 -4.20 54.77
C VAL A 221 28.08 -5.47 54.22
N PRO A 222 27.40 -6.28 53.39
CA PRO A 222 28.02 -7.45 52.79
C PRO A 222 29.30 -7.05 52.06
N SER A 223 30.44 -7.65 52.43
CA SER A 223 31.74 -7.33 51.83
C SER A 223 31.82 -7.65 50.33
N VAL A 224 30.86 -8.46 49.84
CA VAL A 224 30.73 -8.89 48.46
C VAL A 224 29.29 -8.67 48.04
N LEU A 225 29.04 -7.65 47.21
CA LEU A 225 27.71 -7.36 46.66
C LEU A 225 27.41 -8.15 45.39
N THR A 226 28.43 -8.72 44.73
CA THR A 226 28.26 -9.52 43.53
C THR A 226 29.06 -10.81 43.64
N GLN A 227 28.39 -11.94 43.42
CA GLN A 227 28.98 -13.27 43.41
C GLN A 227 28.89 -13.89 42.01
N GLU A 228 30.00 -14.41 41.52
CA GLU A 228 30.09 -15.07 40.21
C GLU A 228 30.23 -16.58 40.37
N VAL A 229 29.58 -17.35 39.50
CA VAL A 229 29.80 -18.78 39.30
C VAL A 229 30.10 -19.02 37.82
N SER A 230 31.24 -19.64 37.53
CA SER A 230 31.74 -19.84 36.18
C SER A 230 31.76 -21.31 35.77
N PHE A 231 31.40 -21.60 34.52
CA PHE A 231 31.44 -22.92 33.90
C PHE A 231 32.14 -22.86 32.55
N SER A 232 33.14 -23.72 32.34
CA SER A 232 33.78 -23.84 31.03
C SER A 232 32.80 -24.48 30.04
N VAL A 233 32.60 -23.84 28.89
CA VAL A 233 31.77 -24.36 27.81
C VAL A 233 32.68 -25.04 26.81
N ASP A 234 32.50 -26.34 26.58
CA ASP A 234 33.21 -27.08 25.54
C ASP A 234 32.65 -26.72 24.16
N PRO A 235 33.43 -26.09 23.26
CA PRO A 235 32.98 -25.78 21.91
C PRO A 235 32.53 -27.01 21.11
N ALA A 236 33.09 -28.20 21.38
CA ALA A 236 32.72 -29.42 20.67
C ALA A 236 31.31 -29.94 21.05
N ALA A 237 30.80 -29.56 22.23
CA ALA A 237 29.49 -29.94 22.72
C ALA A 237 28.38 -28.95 22.31
N LEU A 238 28.73 -27.85 21.63
CA LEU A 238 27.78 -26.83 21.19
C LEU A 238 26.67 -27.44 20.32
N ARG A 239 25.46 -26.92 20.53
CA ARG A 239 24.30 -27.22 19.70
C ARG A 239 24.62 -26.99 18.22
N LYS A 240 24.27 -27.97 17.38
CA LYS A 240 24.59 -27.93 15.94
C LYS A 240 23.54 -27.24 15.08
N ASP A 241 22.38 -26.90 15.64
CA ASP A 241 21.35 -26.15 14.91
C ASP A 241 21.88 -24.79 14.48
N THR A 242 21.54 -24.37 13.26
CA THR A 242 21.98 -23.11 12.65
C THR A 242 21.25 -21.90 13.21
N VAL A 243 20.05 -22.08 13.75
CA VAL A 243 19.25 -21.05 14.43
C VAL A 243 18.53 -21.69 15.62
N PHE A 244 18.62 -21.09 16.82
CA PHE A 244 17.91 -21.58 18.01
C PHE A 244 17.75 -20.51 19.10
N MET A 245 16.74 -20.71 19.96
CA MET A 245 16.53 -19.88 21.16
C MET A 245 17.56 -20.20 22.24
N LEU A 246 18.21 -19.16 22.77
CA LEU A 246 19.19 -19.26 23.85
C LEU A 246 18.53 -19.05 25.20
N THR A 247 18.51 -20.09 26.01
CA THR A 247 17.97 -20.08 27.36
C THR A 247 19.04 -20.53 28.36
N VAL A 248 18.99 -19.95 29.55
CA VAL A 248 19.76 -20.39 30.72
C VAL A 248 18.79 -20.47 31.88
N SER A 249 18.78 -21.61 32.56
CA SER A 249 17.95 -21.83 33.73
C SER A 249 18.76 -22.50 34.84
N LEU A 250 18.46 -22.15 36.07
CA LEU A 250 19.01 -22.77 37.25
C LEU A 250 17.98 -23.75 37.82
N SER A 251 18.37 -24.99 38.01
CA SER A 251 17.57 -26.00 38.69
C SER A 251 18.16 -26.28 40.07
N VAL A 252 17.34 -26.13 41.11
CA VAL A 252 17.73 -26.44 42.49
C VAL A 252 16.95 -27.67 42.94
N ASN A 253 17.67 -28.72 43.31
CA ASN A 253 17.11 -29.94 43.88
C ASN A 253 17.56 -30.09 45.33
N CYS A 254 16.61 -30.36 46.22
CA CYS A 254 16.86 -30.65 47.62
C CYS A 254 16.34 -32.04 47.98
N ASP A 255 17.25 -32.95 48.36
CA ASP A 255 16.86 -34.31 48.76
C ASP A 255 16.06 -34.32 50.07
N LYS A 256 14.89 -34.97 50.04
CA LYS A 256 14.01 -35.10 51.22
C LYS A 256 14.31 -36.32 52.11
N GLU A 257 15.34 -37.11 51.82
CA GLU A 257 15.62 -38.41 52.46
C GLU A 257 16.17 -38.38 53.91
N SER A 258 15.69 -37.47 54.76
CA SER A 258 16.01 -37.50 56.21
C SER A 258 14.84 -37.20 57.14
N LEU A 259 13.60 -37.24 56.65
CA LEU A 259 12.40 -37.33 57.50
C LEU A 259 12.04 -38.81 57.69
N LYS A 260 12.44 -39.39 58.82
CA LYS A 260 11.63 -40.46 59.41
C LYS A 260 10.29 -39.81 59.79
N ASP A 261 9.20 -40.41 59.35
CA ASP A 261 7.81 -39.98 59.49
C ASP A 261 7.33 -38.99 58.44
N THR A 262 7.10 -39.48 57.22
CA THR A 262 5.77 -39.50 56.57
C THR A 262 5.90 -40.15 55.20
N GLU A 263 5.07 -41.16 54.92
CA GLU A 263 5.00 -41.80 53.61
C GLU A 263 4.51 -40.80 52.56
N THR A 264 5.14 -40.83 51.38
CA THR A 264 4.92 -40.00 50.16
C THR A 264 5.49 -38.58 50.23
N SER A 265 6.74 -38.40 49.78
CA SER A 265 7.31 -37.07 49.56
C SER A 265 8.32 -37.13 48.41
N GLU A 266 7.91 -36.70 47.23
CA GLU A 266 8.77 -36.50 46.06
C GLU A 266 9.79 -35.37 46.35
N ALA A 267 11.00 -35.49 45.79
CA ALA A 267 12.03 -34.46 45.84
C ALA A 267 11.50 -33.14 45.29
N SER A 268 11.74 -32.03 45.98
CA SER A 268 11.31 -30.71 45.51
C SER A 268 12.39 -30.14 44.58
N THR A 269 12.09 -30.09 43.29
CA THR A 269 12.93 -29.44 42.28
C THR A 269 12.27 -28.12 41.86
N SER A 270 13.02 -27.02 41.91
CA SER A 270 12.63 -25.74 41.28
C SER A 270 13.48 -25.50 40.04
N GLN A 271 12.92 -24.80 39.06
CA GLN A 271 13.65 -24.32 37.89
C GLN A 271 13.36 -22.84 37.67
N THR A 272 14.41 -22.03 37.59
CA THR A 272 14.32 -20.57 37.42
C THR A 272 15.05 -20.16 36.15
N ALA A 273 14.38 -19.43 35.26
CA ALA A 273 15.05 -18.82 34.11
C ALA A 273 15.94 -17.66 34.58
N ILE A 274 17.17 -17.58 34.07
CA ILE A 274 18.15 -16.54 34.41
C ILE A 274 18.26 -15.58 33.22
N MET A 275 18.30 -14.29 33.50
CA MET A 275 18.34 -13.24 32.47
C MET A 275 19.75 -13.06 31.88
N PRO A 276 19.90 -12.74 30.60
CA PRO A 276 21.18 -12.23 30.11
C PRO A 276 21.51 -10.90 30.79
N VAL A 277 22.79 -10.61 30.97
CA VAL A 277 23.24 -9.30 31.48
C VAL A 277 22.81 -8.20 30.51
N SER A 278 21.85 -7.35 30.92
CA SER A 278 21.82 -5.96 30.46
C SER A 278 22.82 -5.19 31.32
N CYS A 279 23.60 -4.29 30.74
CA CYS A 279 24.65 -3.57 31.45
C CYS A 279 24.15 -2.99 32.80
N ILE A 280 24.72 -3.44 33.90
CA ILE A 280 24.52 -2.92 35.28
C ILE A 280 25.16 -1.50 35.42
N SER A 281 25.72 -0.91 34.35
CA SER A 281 26.59 0.26 34.44
C SER A 281 26.53 1.31 33.31
N ASP A 282 25.73 1.15 32.25
CA ASP A 282 25.54 2.20 31.24
C ASP A 282 24.18 2.86 31.44
N GLU A 283 24.12 4.20 31.39
CA GLU A 283 22.93 5.02 31.66
C GLU A 283 21.70 4.70 30.75
N ASP A 284 21.88 3.86 29.71
CA ASP A 284 20.89 3.60 28.66
C ASP A 284 20.34 2.14 28.58
N GLY A 285 20.80 1.20 29.41
CA GLY A 285 20.23 -0.17 29.45
C GLY A 285 20.42 -1.04 28.18
N SER A 286 21.47 -0.80 27.39
CA SER A 286 21.75 -1.50 26.11
C SER A 286 22.36 -2.91 26.28
N TYR A 287 21.91 -3.89 25.49
CA TYR A 287 22.49 -5.26 25.43
C TYR A 287 23.77 -5.38 24.58
N SER A 288 24.31 -4.27 24.07
CA SER A 288 25.45 -4.28 23.13
C SER A 288 26.71 -4.95 23.68
N THR A 289 27.07 -4.70 24.95
CA THR A 289 28.22 -5.32 25.60
C THR A 289 28.06 -6.83 25.72
N PHE A 290 26.89 -7.30 26.15
CA PHE A 290 26.57 -8.73 26.24
C PHE A 290 26.69 -9.43 24.88
N VAL A 291 26.10 -8.84 23.84
CA VAL A 291 26.19 -9.36 22.47
C VAL A 291 27.64 -9.45 22.01
N ASN A 292 28.41 -8.37 22.17
CA ASN A 292 29.81 -8.32 21.73
C ASN A 292 30.68 -9.36 22.45
N GLU A 293 30.52 -9.55 23.76
CA GLU A 293 31.30 -10.54 24.51
C GLU A 293 30.92 -11.98 24.17
N PHE A 294 29.62 -12.25 23.98
CA PHE A 294 29.16 -13.56 23.51
C PHE A 294 29.74 -13.89 22.14
N GLU A 295 29.61 -12.99 21.16
CA GLU A 295 30.07 -13.23 19.79
C GLU A 295 31.59 -13.45 19.73
N LYS A 296 32.36 -12.68 20.52
CA LYS A 296 33.81 -12.88 20.65
C LYS A 296 34.17 -14.24 21.24
N ALA A 297 33.39 -14.72 22.23
CA ALA A 297 33.66 -15.99 22.92
C ALA A 297 33.70 -17.18 21.95
N PHE A 298 32.88 -17.14 20.91
CA PHE A 298 32.72 -18.24 19.96
C PHE A 298 33.46 -18.04 18.62
N LEU A 299 34.50 -17.20 18.58
CA LEU A 299 35.42 -17.19 17.44
C LEU A 299 36.34 -18.44 17.47
N PRO A 300 36.51 -19.20 16.36
CA PRO A 300 36.11 -18.88 14.98
C PRO A 300 34.74 -19.41 14.51
N ASP A 301 34.00 -20.17 15.32
CA ASP A 301 32.67 -20.73 14.97
C ASP A 301 31.60 -19.66 14.67
N ASN A 302 31.87 -18.40 15.03
CA ASN A 302 31.19 -17.18 14.60
C ASN A 302 29.70 -17.10 14.96
N LEU A 303 29.29 -17.58 16.13
CA LEU A 303 27.90 -17.45 16.60
C LEU A 303 27.50 -15.98 16.76
N LYS A 304 26.27 -15.64 16.35
CA LYS A 304 25.70 -14.29 16.36
C LYS A 304 24.41 -14.23 17.16
N ILE A 305 24.14 -13.09 17.80
CA ILE A 305 22.93 -12.89 18.61
C ILE A 305 21.95 -11.93 17.93
N ALA A 306 20.66 -12.26 18.01
CA ALA A 306 19.55 -11.37 17.75
C ALA A 306 18.59 -11.37 18.96
N LEU A 307 17.97 -10.22 19.28
CA LEU A 307 17.07 -10.05 20.43
C LEU A 307 15.64 -9.76 20.00
N ASN A 308 14.66 -10.31 20.71
CA ASN A 308 13.25 -10.01 20.44
C ASN A 308 12.90 -8.60 20.93
N THR A 309 12.40 -7.76 20.01
CA THR A 309 11.98 -6.37 20.27
C THR A 309 10.46 -6.19 20.30
N SER A 310 9.67 -7.25 20.16
CA SER A 310 8.21 -7.17 20.00
C SER A 310 7.48 -6.86 21.32
N PRO A 311 6.72 -5.75 21.42
CA PRO A 311 6.06 -5.34 22.66
C PRO A 311 4.69 -6.02 22.93
N HIS A 312 4.15 -6.79 21.99
CA HIS A 312 2.73 -7.21 22.00
C HIS A 312 2.42 -8.64 22.41
N LYS A 313 3.40 -9.55 22.48
CA LYS A 313 3.18 -10.84 23.12
C LYS A 313 3.52 -10.71 24.58
N SER A 314 2.52 -11.01 25.40
CA SER A 314 2.54 -11.00 26.86
C SER A 314 3.93 -11.30 27.41
N GLN A 315 4.55 -10.24 27.96
CA GLN A 315 5.63 -10.38 28.93
C GLN A 315 5.10 -11.19 30.11
N LYS A 316 5.06 -12.52 30.00
CA LYS A 316 4.78 -13.41 31.14
C LYS A 316 5.86 -13.29 32.22
N ALA A 317 6.98 -12.60 31.93
CA ALA A 317 8.05 -12.37 32.90
C ALA A 317 8.89 -11.08 32.71
N GLY A 318 8.60 -10.20 31.74
CA GLY A 318 9.35 -8.92 31.60
C GLY A 318 10.79 -9.03 31.07
N TYR A 319 11.16 -10.11 30.36
CA TYR A 319 12.55 -10.39 29.94
C TYR A 319 12.71 -10.49 28.41
N PRO A 320 13.84 -10.04 27.82
CA PRO A 320 14.07 -10.17 26.38
C PRO A 320 14.50 -11.58 25.99
N GLU A 321 13.87 -12.10 24.94
CA GLU A 321 14.23 -13.39 24.37
C GLU A 321 15.47 -13.27 23.46
N VAL A 322 16.36 -14.25 23.55
CA VAL A 322 17.64 -14.26 22.82
C VAL A 322 17.63 -15.38 21.78
N CYS A 323 17.94 -15.04 20.53
CA CYS A 323 18.13 -15.98 19.43
C CYS A 323 19.61 -16.02 19.03
N VAL A 324 20.13 -17.22 18.78
CA VAL A 324 21.49 -17.45 18.27
C VAL A 324 21.42 -17.96 16.85
N LEU A 325 22.27 -17.39 15.99
CA LEU A 325 22.47 -17.82 14.61
C LEU A 325 23.93 -18.21 14.38
N ARG A 326 24.16 -19.20 13.52
CA ARG A 326 25.48 -19.58 13.02
C ARG A 326 25.61 -19.19 11.55
N PRO A 327 26.22 -18.04 11.19
CA PRO A 327 26.49 -17.67 9.81
C PRO A 327 27.42 -18.68 9.13
N ASN A 328 27.25 -18.85 7.82
CA ASN A 328 28.20 -19.65 7.05
C ASN A 328 29.54 -18.93 7.01
N THR A 329 30.61 -19.65 7.38
CA THR A 329 31.99 -19.16 7.32
C THR A 329 32.85 -20.16 6.56
N GLU A 330 33.78 -19.64 5.78
CA GLU A 330 34.68 -20.47 4.97
C GLU A 330 35.59 -21.30 5.90
N GLY A 331 35.61 -22.62 5.73
CA GLY A 331 36.40 -23.54 6.57
C GLY A 331 35.75 -23.97 7.89
N ALA A 332 34.49 -23.63 8.15
CA ALA A 332 33.76 -24.07 9.34
C ALA A 332 33.55 -25.59 9.39
N SER A 333 33.68 -26.17 10.58
CA SER A 333 33.42 -27.61 10.81
C SER A 333 31.94 -27.98 10.87
N VAL A 334 31.05 -26.99 10.97
CA VAL A 334 29.59 -27.14 10.97
C VAL A 334 29.01 -26.22 9.91
N PRO A 335 28.10 -26.69 9.02
CA PRO A 335 27.42 -25.82 8.06
C PRO A 335 26.72 -24.66 8.78
N GLY A 336 26.95 -23.45 8.30
CA GLY A 336 26.28 -22.24 8.78
C GLY A 336 25.31 -21.68 7.74
N ILE A 337 24.49 -20.74 8.18
CA ILE A 337 23.44 -20.14 7.38
C ILE A 337 23.97 -18.97 6.55
N GLY A 338 23.61 -18.94 5.28
CA GLY A 338 23.96 -17.81 4.42
C GLY A 338 23.12 -17.78 3.16
N TYR A 339 23.20 -16.65 2.47
CA TYR A 339 22.51 -16.45 1.22
C TYR A 339 23.37 -15.65 0.24
N SER A 340 23.08 -15.84 -1.03
CA SER A 340 23.55 -15.00 -2.13
C SER A 340 22.38 -14.69 -3.05
N ILE A 341 22.42 -13.53 -3.70
CA ILE A 341 21.37 -13.10 -4.64
C ILE A 341 21.90 -13.32 -6.05
N ASN A 342 21.10 -13.91 -6.93
CA ASN A 342 21.45 -14.05 -8.34
C ASN A 342 21.25 -12.70 -9.05
N THR A 343 22.32 -11.90 -9.14
CA THR A 343 22.29 -10.53 -9.70
C THR A 343 22.19 -10.48 -11.22
N THR A 344 22.39 -11.62 -11.90
CA THR A 344 22.36 -11.70 -13.37
C THR A 344 20.99 -12.05 -13.94
N GLN A 345 20.09 -12.58 -13.10
CA GLN A 345 18.75 -12.96 -13.51
C GLN A 345 17.82 -11.75 -13.48
N VAL A 346 17.13 -11.50 -14.60
CA VAL A 346 16.10 -10.46 -14.68
C VAL A 346 14.96 -10.82 -13.73
N PRO A 347 14.57 -9.94 -12.79
CA PRO A 347 13.48 -10.23 -11.87
C PRO A 347 12.14 -10.31 -12.60
N ILE A 348 11.21 -11.08 -12.05
CA ILE A 348 9.86 -11.23 -12.58
C ILE A 348 8.97 -10.18 -11.90
N PRO A 349 8.39 -9.22 -12.64
CA PRO A 349 7.47 -8.25 -12.07
C PRO A 349 6.04 -8.79 -11.98
N PHE A 350 5.41 -8.51 -10.84
CA PHE A 350 4.00 -8.78 -10.55
C PHE A 350 3.28 -7.49 -10.17
N THR A 351 1.96 -7.48 -10.29
CA THR A 351 1.11 -6.37 -9.83
C THR A 351 -0.24 -6.93 -9.37
N PRO A 352 -0.91 -6.30 -8.39
CA PRO A 352 -2.31 -6.59 -8.11
C PRO A 352 -3.15 -6.22 -9.34
N LYS A 353 -4.00 -7.13 -9.83
CA LYS A 353 -5.08 -6.82 -10.78
C LYS A 353 -6.27 -6.20 -10.05
N LEU A 354 -7.12 -5.47 -10.78
CA LEU A 354 -8.35 -4.88 -10.25
C LEU A 354 -9.46 -5.93 -10.07
N LEU A 355 -10.37 -5.68 -9.13
CA LEU A 355 -11.59 -6.46 -8.93
C LEU A 355 -12.53 -6.35 -10.12
N SER A 356 -12.59 -5.17 -10.73
CA SER A 356 -13.29 -4.96 -12.00
C SER A 356 -12.41 -4.18 -12.94
N SER A 357 -12.31 -4.63 -14.19
CA SER A 357 -11.64 -3.89 -15.26
C SER A 357 -12.52 -2.82 -15.90
N ARG A 358 -13.76 -2.62 -15.39
CA ARG A 358 -14.79 -1.73 -15.94
C ARG A 358 -15.62 -1.06 -14.85
N LEU A 359 -16.28 0.04 -15.22
CA LEU A 359 -17.31 0.67 -14.39
C LEU A 359 -18.59 -0.19 -14.37
N ILE A 360 -19.27 -0.21 -13.23
CA ILE A 360 -20.48 -1.03 -13.03
C ILE A 360 -21.69 -0.12 -12.86
N SER A 361 -22.77 -0.43 -13.57
CA SER A 361 -24.08 0.21 -13.44
C SER A 361 -25.11 -0.83 -13.03
N LYS A 362 -25.85 -0.58 -11.94
CA LYS A 362 -26.86 -1.48 -11.39
C LYS A 362 -28.03 -0.69 -10.82
N THR A 363 -29.25 -1.03 -11.20
CA THR A 363 -30.48 -0.40 -10.71
C THR A 363 -31.19 -1.30 -9.70
N GLY A 364 -31.97 -0.71 -8.78
CA GLY A 364 -32.77 -1.46 -7.81
C GLY A 364 -31.96 -2.13 -6.69
N VAL A 365 -30.83 -1.54 -6.28
CA VAL A 365 -29.98 -2.07 -5.21
C VAL A 365 -30.59 -1.71 -3.84
N PRO A 366 -30.92 -2.69 -2.97
CA PRO A 366 -31.42 -2.39 -1.63
C PRO A 366 -30.30 -1.89 -0.71
N VAL A 367 -30.56 -0.78 -0.01
CA VAL A 367 -29.69 -0.19 1.02
C VAL A 367 -30.48 -0.01 2.32
N TYR A 368 -30.00 -0.67 3.37
CA TYR A 368 -30.58 -0.68 4.72
C TYR A 368 -29.97 0.44 5.56
N PRO A 369 -30.78 1.36 6.12
CA PRO A 369 -30.25 2.51 6.87
C PRO A 369 -29.66 2.09 8.23
N PHE A 370 -28.72 2.90 8.74
CA PHE A 370 -28.19 2.78 10.10
C PHE A 370 -28.97 3.65 11.08
N ASP A 371 -29.24 3.10 12.26
CA ASP A 371 -29.81 3.77 13.42
C ASP A 371 -28.83 3.61 14.61
N ALA A 372 -28.48 4.71 15.28
CA ALA A 372 -27.46 4.71 16.34
C ALA A 372 -27.86 3.87 17.58
N VAL A 373 -29.16 3.58 17.76
CA VAL A 373 -29.67 2.78 18.88
C VAL A 373 -29.83 1.32 18.49
N LYS A 374 -30.31 1.05 17.27
CA LYS A 374 -30.70 -0.29 16.81
C LYS A 374 -29.71 -0.98 15.87
N GLY A 375 -28.75 -0.25 15.32
CA GLY A 375 -27.84 -0.74 14.27
C GLY A 375 -28.47 -0.67 12.88
N ILE A 376 -28.18 -1.65 12.02
CA ILE A 376 -28.72 -1.70 10.65
C ILE A 376 -30.20 -2.14 10.67
N ASP A 377 -31.10 -1.32 10.12
CA ASP A 377 -32.52 -1.68 10.00
C ASP A 377 -32.77 -2.52 8.74
N SER A 378 -32.70 -3.84 8.88
CA SER A 378 -32.96 -4.80 7.80
C SER A 378 -34.41 -4.82 7.30
N SER A 379 -35.33 -4.14 7.99
CA SER A 379 -36.78 -4.22 7.74
C SER A 379 -37.26 -3.22 6.70
N ASN A 380 -36.50 -2.14 6.45
CA ASN A 380 -36.94 -1.00 5.66
C ASN A 380 -35.86 -0.51 4.68
N PRO A 381 -35.57 -1.26 3.60
CA PRO A 381 -34.57 -0.87 2.62
C PRO A 381 -35.03 0.30 1.75
N SER A 382 -34.10 1.17 1.39
CA SER A 382 -34.22 2.12 0.27
C SER A 382 -33.62 1.50 -1.00
N PHE A 383 -34.24 1.72 -2.16
CA PHE A 383 -33.73 1.18 -3.43
C PHE A 383 -33.02 2.27 -4.23
N ILE A 384 -31.73 2.08 -4.48
CA ILE A 384 -30.85 3.06 -5.14
C ILE A 384 -30.40 2.52 -6.50
N SER A 385 -30.25 3.42 -7.48
CA SER A 385 -29.65 3.12 -8.77
C SER A 385 -28.25 3.71 -8.84
N PHE A 386 -27.28 2.88 -9.15
CA PHE A 386 -25.88 3.23 -9.30
C PHE A 386 -25.48 3.18 -10.77
N SER A 387 -24.75 4.18 -11.25
CA SER A 387 -24.31 4.29 -12.64
C SER A 387 -22.84 4.65 -12.70
N GLY A 388 -22.07 3.92 -13.51
CA GLY A 388 -20.65 4.21 -13.76
C GLY A 388 -19.75 4.10 -12.53
N ILE A 389 -19.98 3.11 -11.65
CA ILE A 389 -19.24 2.95 -10.41
C ILE A 389 -17.91 2.21 -10.64
N ASP A 390 -16.80 2.81 -10.18
CA ASP A 390 -15.55 2.08 -10.01
C ASP A 390 -15.54 1.37 -8.64
N VAL A 391 -15.78 0.05 -8.66
CA VAL A 391 -15.75 -0.77 -7.44
C VAL A 391 -14.39 -0.84 -6.79
N ASN A 392 -13.30 -0.62 -7.53
CA ASN A 392 -11.95 -0.65 -6.97
C ASN A 392 -11.72 0.55 -6.04
N VAL A 393 -12.28 1.71 -6.40
CA VAL A 393 -12.27 2.90 -5.53
C VAL A 393 -13.07 2.64 -4.26
N TRP A 394 -14.23 1.99 -4.36
CA TRP A 394 -15.04 1.64 -3.19
C TRP A 394 -14.34 0.64 -2.26
N TYR A 395 -13.69 -0.40 -2.80
CA TYR A 395 -12.93 -1.34 -1.97
C TYR A 395 -11.67 -0.70 -1.36
N ARG A 396 -11.03 0.24 -2.06
CA ARG A 396 -9.94 1.03 -1.46
C ARG A 396 -10.45 1.82 -0.25
N GLN A 397 -11.56 2.56 -0.40
CA GLN A 397 -12.19 3.29 0.71
C GLN A 397 -12.57 2.38 1.87
N PHE A 398 -13.14 1.21 1.58
CA PHE A 398 -13.45 0.19 2.59
C PHE A 398 -12.20 -0.27 3.33
N PHE A 399 -11.12 -0.61 2.62
CA PHE A 399 -9.85 -1.01 3.26
C PHE A 399 -9.22 0.11 4.07
N ASP A 400 -9.26 1.36 3.59
CA ASP A 400 -8.76 2.52 4.34
C ASP A 400 -9.55 2.70 5.65
N HIS A 401 -10.89 2.57 5.62
CA HIS A 401 -11.72 2.60 6.83
C HIS A 401 -11.41 1.45 7.77
N PHE A 402 -11.22 0.24 7.24
CA PHE A 402 -10.90 -0.95 8.03
C PHE A 402 -9.54 -0.86 8.71
N ASP A 403 -8.51 -0.44 7.97
CA ASP A 403 -7.16 -0.25 8.49
C ASP A 403 -7.13 0.88 9.54
N ASN A 404 -7.89 1.96 9.34
CA ASN A 404 -8.02 3.02 10.33
C ASN A 404 -8.68 2.54 11.63
N LEU A 405 -9.74 1.72 11.55
CA LEU A 405 -10.42 1.17 12.73
C LEU A 405 -9.53 0.22 13.56
N LEU A 406 -8.55 -0.43 12.92
CA LEU A 406 -7.53 -1.23 13.61
C LEU A 406 -6.29 -0.43 14.02
N GLY A 407 -6.29 0.88 13.77
CA GLY A 407 -5.23 1.79 14.22
C GLY A 407 -5.17 1.91 15.74
N PRO A 408 -4.03 2.40 16.29
CA PRO A 408 -3.78 2.47 17.74
C PRO A 408 -4.85 3.23 18.54
N ASP A 409 -5.41 4.28 17.93
CA ASP A 409 -6.42 5.16 18.51
C ASP A 409 -7.75 4.43 18.80
N TYR A 410 -8.08 3.41 18.01
CA TYR A 410 -9.32 2.65 18.12
C TYR A 410 -9.10 1.27 18.73
N SER A 411 -7.99 0.59 18.45
CA SER A 411 -7.71 -0.76 18.94
C SER A 411 -7.70 -0.84 20.48
N SER A 412 -7.19 0.20 21.13
CA SER A 412 -7.17 0.32 22.60
C SER A 412 -8.58 0.45 23.18
N ALA A 413 -9.44 1.26 22.54
CA ALA A 413 -10.82 1.45 22.93
C ALA A 413 -11.67 0.20 22.70
N ILE A 414 -11.49 -0.47 21.56
CA ILE A 414 -12.15 -1.75 21.25
C ILE A 414 -11.79 -2.81 22.29
N LYS A 415 -10.53 -2.86 22.73
CA LYS A 415 -10.11 -3.78 23.80
C LYS A 415 -10.82 -3.50 25.13
N VAL A 416 -10.96 -2.23 25.51
CA VAL A 416 -11.74 -1.86 26.72
C VAL A 416 -13.20 -2.30 26.60
N LEU A 417 -13.80 -2.18 25.41
CA LEU A 417 -15.16 -2.65 25.16
C LEU A 417 -15.29 -4.17 25.27
N ASP A 418 -14.31 -4.91 24.74
CA ASP A 418 -14.23 -6.37 24.84
C ASP A 418 -14.09 -6.82 26.29
N ASP A 419 -13.24 -6.17 27.10
CA ASP A 419 -13.05 -6.46 28.53
C ASP A 419 -14.34 -6.22 29.34
N LYS A 420 -15.16 -5.26 28.91
CA LYS A 420 -16.48 -4.96 29.50
C LYS A 420 -17.62 -5.75 28.87
N ASN A 421 -17.36 -6.64 27.91
CA ASN A 421 -18.40 -7.40 27.23
C ASN A 421 -18.74 -8.69 27.98
N THR A 422 -20.02 -8.88 28.33
CA THR A 422 -20.49 -10.06 29.07
C THR A 422 -20.76 -11.28 28.19
N ASP A 423 -20.87 -11.06 26.87
CA ASP A 423 -21.39 -12.05 25.92
C ASP A 423 -20.30 -12.90 25.26
N ASN A 424 -19.06 -12.84 25.77
CA ASN A 424 -17.89 -13.60 25.30
C ASN A 424 -17.53 -13.39 23.80
N THR A 425 -18.12 -12.40 23.13
CA THR A 425 -17.78 -12.00 21.76
C THR A 425 -16.77 -10.86 21.79
N SER A 426 -15.60 -11.09 21.20
CA SER A 426 -14.55 -10.07 21.04
C SER A 426 -14.64 -9.45 19.66
N PHE A 427 -14.83 -8.14 19.60
CA PHE A 427 -14.83 -7.37 18.36
C PHE A 427 -13.44 -7.39 17.71
N LEU A 428 -12.37 -7.28 18.50
CA LEU A 428 -11.00 -7.32 17.97
C LEU A 428 -10.72 -8.65 17.27
N LYS A 429 -11.06 -9.78 17.92
CA LYS A 429 -10.91 -11.11 17.32
C LYS A 429 -11.74 -11.30 16.06
N LYS A 430 -12.95 -10.72 16.01
CA LYS A 430 -13.82 -10.77 14.82
C LYS A 430 -13.21 -9.97 13.67
N LEU A 431 -12.72 -8.76 13.93
CA LEU A 431 -12.04 -7.92 12.94
C LEU A 431 -10.75 -8.59 12.44
N ASP A 432 -9.92 -9.14 13.32
CA ASP A 432 -8.69 -9.84 12.92
C ASP A 432 -9.00 -11.03 12.00
N SER A 433 -10.00 -11.85 12.34
CA SER A 433 -10.47 -12.97 11.50
C SER A 433 -10.99 -12.49 10.13
N GLN A 434 -11.72 -11.37 10.09
CA GLN A 434 -12.19 -10.78 8.83
C GLN A 434 -11.02 -10.26 7.98
N LYS A 435 -10.02 -9.63 8.61
CA LYS A 435 -8.81 -9.16 7.95
C LYS A 435 -8.04 -10.31 7.31
N GLU A 436 -7.83 -11.40 8.05
CA GLU A 436 -7.13 -12.58 7.51
C GLU A 436 -7.87 -13.18 6.31
N ARG A 437 -9.20 -13.32 6.40
CA ARG A 437 -10.02 -13.83 5.29
C ARG A 437 -9.96 -12.91 4.06
N LEU A 438 -10.02 -11.60 4.26
CA LEU A 438 -9.87 -10.64 3.16
C LEU A 438 -8.48 -10.70 2.54
N ALA A 439 -7.43 -10.78 3.35
CA ALA A 439 -6.05 -10.94 2.87
C ALA A 439 -5.88 -12.24 2.06
N ASP A 440 -6.45 -13.35 2.53
CA ASP A 440 -6.42 -14.64 1.83
C ASP A 440 -7.16 -14.62 0.49
N VAL A 441 -8.26 -13.90 0.39
CA VAL A 441 -9.02 -13.74 -0.85
C VAL A 441 -8.25 -12.84 -1.83
N PHE A 442 -7.79 -11.68 -1.37
CA PHE A 442 -7.17 -10.66 -2.22
C PHE A 442 -5.75 -11.00 -2.66
N LYS A 443 -5.05 -11.91 -1.98
CA LYS A 443 -3.71 -12.34 -2.42
C LYS A 443 -3.69 -12.89 -3.84
N THR A 444 -4.80 -13.50 -4.27
CA THR A 444 -5.00 -14.09 -5.60
C THR A 444 -5.02 -13.06 -6.73
N LEU A 445 -5.22 -11.78 -6.42
CA LEU A 445 -5.18 -10.69 -7.39
C LEU A 445 -3.76 -10.39 -7.87
N LEU A 446 -2.72 -10.83 -7.14
CA LEU A 446 -1.35 -10.63 -7.58
C LEU A 446 -1.00 -11.56 -8.73
N VAL A 447 -0.73 -10.97 -9.89
CA VAL A 447 -0.44 -11.68 -11.14
C VAL A 447 0.84 -11.14 -11.81
N PRO A 448 1.52 -11.95 -12.65
CA PRO A 448 2.64 -11.47 -13.46
C PRO A 448 2.21 -10.32 -14.37
N VAL A 449 3.07 -9.31 -14.53
CA VAL A 449 2.78 -8.15 -15.37
C VAL A 449 2.78 -8.50 -16.86
N PHE A 450 3.69 -9.38 -17.29
CA PHE A 450 3.88 -9.69 -18.71
C PHE A 450 3.37 -11.07 -19.11
N LYS A 451 2.90 -11.18 -20.35
CA LYS A 451 2.27 -12.39 -20.89
C LYS A 451 3.24 -13.58 -21.00
N ASP A 452 4.53 -13.31 -21.24
CA ASP A 452 5.60 -14.31 -21.32
C ASP A 452 5.93 -14.95 -19.96
N GLN A 453 5.34 -14.48 -18.86
CA GLN A 453 5.64 -14.89 -17.49
C GLN A 453 4.43 -15.48 -16.75
N MET A 454 3.35 -15.82 -17.48
CA MET A 454 2.11 -16.31 -16.87
C MET A 454 2.19 -17.73 -16.28
N GLU A 455 3.20 -18.52 -16.65
CA GLU A 455 3.37 -19.90 -16.15
C GLU A 455 4.23 -19.99 -14.87
N VAL A 456 4.61 -18.86 -14.27
CA VAL A 456 5.44 -18.81 -13.06
C VAL A 456 4.64 -19.22 -11.83
N ASP A 457 5.27 -19.98 -10.91
CA ASP A 457 4.67 -20.33 -9.63
C ASP A 457 4.39 -19.08 -8.77
N LEU A 458 3.12 -18.91 -8.41
CA LEU A 458 2.62 -17.75 -7.68
C LEU A 458 2.61 -17.95 -6.16
N GLN A 459 2.80 -19.18 -5.65
CA GLN A 459 2.57 -19.50 -4.23
C GLN A 459 3.36 -18.59 -3.29
N ASN A 460 4.66 -18.46 -3.51
CA ASN A 460 5.53 -17.66 -2.62
C ASN A 460 5.21 -16.16 -2.69
N VAL A 461 4.97 -15.62 -3.90
CA VAL A 461 4.73 -14.17 -4.06
C VAL A 461 3.33 -13.78 -3.55
N GLN A 462 2.34 -14.65 -3.73
CA GLN A 462 1.00 -14.44 -3.19
C GLN A 462 0.98 -14.59 -1.66
N GLU A 463 1.78 -15.49 -1.08
CA GLU A 463 1.86 -15.59 0.39
C GLU A 463 2.56 -14.38 1.02
N ASP A 464 3.66 -13.89 0.43
CA ASP A 464 4.29 -12.63 0.89
C ASP A 464 3.32 -11.45 0.73
N PHE A 465 2.52 -11.43 -0.34
CA PHE A 465 1.51 -10.39 -0.53
C PHE A 465 0.36 -10.51 0.46
N ARG A 466 -0.09 -11.73 0.81
CA ARG A 466 -1.04 -11.97 1.90
C ARG A 466 -0.53 -11.39 3.21
N GLN A 467 0.74 -11.62 3.55
CA GLN A 467 1.36 -11.04 4.75
C GLN A 467 1.35 -9.51 4.70
N ALA A 468 1.65 -8.91 3.53
CA ALA A 468 1.53 -7.46 3.35
C ALA A 468 0.09 -6.96 3.57
N LEU A 469 -0.93 -7.69 3.10
CA LEU A 469 -2.34 -7.38 3.32
C LEU A 469 -2.76 -7.56 4.79
N SER A 470 -2.23 -8.57 5.49
CA SER A 470 -2.45 -8.77 6.92
C SER A 470 -1.88 -7.64 7.77
N VAL A 471 -0.82 -6.95 7.31
CA VAL A 471 -0.37 -5.70 7.95
C VAL A 471 -1.35 -4.56 7.67
N LYS A 472 -1.71 -4.34 6.41
CA LYS A 472 -2.61 -3.26 5.99
C LYS A 472 -3.36 -3.68 4.71
N LEU A 473 -4.68 -3.79 4.75
CA LEU A 473 -5.48 -4.29 3.62
C LEU A 473 -5.39 -3.37 2.40
N SER A 474 -5.26 -2.06 2.62
CA SER A 474 -5.10 -1.06 1.55
C SER A 474 -3.81 -1.26 0.73
N ASN A 475 -2.86 -2.11 1.18
CA ASN A 475 -1.76 -2.59 0.34
C ASN A 475 -2.23 -3.28 -0.95
N ALA A 476 -3.48 -3.75 -1.02
CA ALA A 476 -4.10 -4.23 -2.26
C ALA A 476 -4.07 -3.19 -3.40
N TYR A 477 -4.06 -1.90 -3.05
CA TYR A 477 -4.07 -0.78 -4.00
C TYR A 477 -2.81 0.12 -3.91
N ASP A 478 -2.14 0.15 -2.76
CA ASP A 478 -0.90 0.92 -2.56
C ASP A 478 0.31 0.24 -3.22
N VAL A 479 0.34 -1.10 -3.29
CA VAL A 479 1.39 -1.83 -4.02
C VAL A 479 1.20 -1.64 -5.53
N LYS A 480 2.20 -1.02 -6.17
CA LYS A 480 2.19 -0.76 -7.63
C LYS A 480 2.91 -1.84 -8.42
N SER A 481 3.97 -2.41 -7.84
CA SER A 481 4.73 -3.49 -8.45
C SER A 481 5.40 -4.34 -7.39
N THR A 482 5.58 -5.62 -7.68
CA THR A 482 6.37 -6.55 -6.88
C THR A 482 7.43 -7.17 -7.78
N LEU A 483 8.69 -7.15 -7.36
CA LEU A 483 9.80 -7.74 -8.10
C LEU A 483 10.24 -9.03 -7.40
N GLN A 484 10.14 -10.17 -8.07
CA GLN A 484 10.69 -11.43 -7.57
C GLN A 484 12.10 -11.63 -8.10
N PHE A 485 13.07 -11.58 -7.19
CA PHE A 485 14.45 -11.99 -7.42
C PHE A 485 14.63 -13.46 -7.02
N ARG A 486 15.78 -14.02 -7.39
CA ARG A 486 16.20 -15.37 -6.98
C ARG A 486 17.42 -15.29 -6.09
N ALA A 487 17.39 -16.07 -5.01
CA ALA A 487 18.48 -16.20 -4.08
C ALA A 487 18.87 -17.67 -3.91
N GLN A 488 20.15 -17.92 -3.71
CA GLN A 488 20.62 -19.21 -3.21
C GLN A 488 20.77 -19.11 -1.70
N VAL A 489 20.07 -19.96 -0.97
CA VAL A 489 20.11 -20.08 0.48
C VAL A 489 20.79 -21.40 0.81
N PHE A 490 21.88 -21.34 1.57
CA PHE A 490 22.67 -22.52 1.92
C PHE A 490 22.82 -22.67 3.43
N GLY A 491 22.93 -23.93 3.86
CA GLY A 491 23.34 -24.30 5.21
C GLY A 491 22.27 -24.06 6.27
N ASN A 492 21.17 -24.80 6.20
CA ASN A 492 20.19 -24.86 7.28
C ASN A 492 19.89 -26.31 7.68
N ASN A 493 20.01 -26.62 8.98
CA ASN A 493 19.65 -27.91 9.56
C ASN A 493 18.51 -27.82 10.59
N THR A 494 17.83 -26.68 10.70
CA THR A 494 16.64 -26.54 11.55
C THR A 494 15.42 -27.19 10.91
N GLN A 495 14.56 -27.80 11.72
CA GLN A 495 13.32 -28.42 11.25
C GLN A 495 12.24 -27.40 10.83
N ALA A 496 12.27 -26.19 11.39
CA ALA A 496 11.31 -25.13 11.09
C ALA A 496 11.95 -23.99 10.26
N PRO A 497 11.23 -23.41 9.27
CA PRO A 497 11.76 -22.34 8.43
C PRO A 497 11.83 -21.02 9.21
N ALA A 498 13.03 -20.47 9.37
CA ALA A 498 13.24 -19.08 9.78
C ALA A 498 13.20 -18.17 8.54
N TYR A 499 12.95 -16.88 8.74
CA TYR A 499 12.88 -15.89 7.66
C TYR A 499 13.77 -14.69 7.95
N LEU A 500 14.54 -14.25 6.97
CA LEU A 500 15.39 -13.06 7.08
C LEU A 500 14.64 -11.83 6.57
N TYR A 501 14.60 -10.78 7.38
CA TYR A 501 13.96 -9.51 7.07
C TYR A 501 14.98 -8.37 7.07
N GLY A 502 14.68 -7.32 6.31
CA GLY A 502 15.59 -6.21 6.14
C GLY A 502 15.00 -5.08 5.30
N ASN A 503 15.81 -4.05 5.13
CA ASN A 503 15.45 -2.86 4.37
C ASN A 503 15.92 -2.99 2.91
N ILE A 504 15.20 -2.30 2.03
CA ILE A 504 15.60 -2.12 0.64
C ILE A 504 16.17 -0.72 0.48
N LEU A 505 17.43 -0.68 0.06
CA LEU A 505 18.16 0.53 -0.24
C LEU A 505 18.05 0.82 -1.73
N ARG A 506 17.60 2.03 -2.08
CA ARG A 506 17.66 2.53 -3.44
C ARG A 506 19.03 3.16 -3.66
N ASN A 507 19.77 2.65 -4.64
CA ASN A 507 21.05 3.22 -5.03
C ASN A 507 20.82 4.39 -6.00
N ALA A 508 21.70 5.39 -5.93
CA ALA A 508 21.68 6.48 -6.90
C ALA A 508 22.03 5.93 -8.29
N ILE A 509 21.21 6.26 -9.29
CA ILE A 509 21.48 5.93 -10.69
C ILE A 509 22.12 7.18 -11.33
N PRO A 510 23.42 7.15 -11.67
CA PRO A 510 24.06 8.25 -12.39
C PRO A 510 23.30 8.53 -13.68
N ASP A 511 23.07 9.81 -14.01
CA ASP A 511 22.37 10.29 -15.22
C ASP A 511 20.85 10.02 -15.32
N ALA A 512 20.23 9.24 -14.43
CA ALA A 512 18.77 9.07 -14.42
C ALA A 512 17.99 10.19 -13.70
N GLY A 513 18.70 11.18 -13.14
CA GLY A 513 18.14 12.44 -12.61
C GLY A 513 16.98 12.33 -11.62
N THR A 514 16.84 11.24 -10.86
CA THR A 514 15.58 10.92 -10.16
C THR A 514 15.66 11.06 -8.64
N GLU A 515 15.12 12.16 -8.11
CA GLU A 515 14.29 12.08 -6.91
C GLU A 515 12.85 11.82 -7.37
N ILE A 516 12.40 10.58 -7.19
CA ILE A 516 10.98 10.25 -7.31
C ILE A 516 10.47 10.25 -5.88
N SER A 517 9.66 11.24 -5.53
CA SER A 517 9.06 11.35 -4.20
C SER A 517 7.99 10.26 -3.99
N ASN A 518 7.77 9.88 -2.73
CA ASN A 518 6.66 9.02 -2.28
C ASN A 518 6.68 7.54 -2.74
N ILE A 519 7.86 6.93 -2.91
CA ILE A 519 7.99 5.48 -3.13
C ILE A 519 8.57 4.81 -1.88
N GLY A 520 7.84 3.81 -1.37
CA GLY A 520 8.33 2.87 -0.37
C GLY A 520 8.75 1.55 -1.02
N PHE A 521 9.83 0.95 -0.52
CA PHE A 521 10.22 -0.41 -0.86
C PHE A 521 10.27 -1.27 0.40
N THR A 522 9.65 -2.44 0.34
CA THR A 522 9.61 -3.40 1.45
C THR A 522 9.99 -4.77 0.93
N ALA A 523 10.85 -5.48 1.64
CA ALA A 523 11.19 -6.86 1.33
C ALA A 523 10.18 -7.83 1.98
N GLY A 524 9.77 -8.85 1.24
CA GLY A 524 9.24 -10.08 1.83
C GLY A 524 10.30 -10.79 2.67
N GLY A 525 9.87 -11.75 3.50
CA GLY A 525 10.80 -12.54 4.30
C GLY A 525 11.56 -13.54 3.43
N LEU A 526 12.89 -13.45 3.37
CA LEU A 526 13.67 -14.47 2.67
C LEU A 526 13.69 -15.75 3.51
N SER A 527 13.06 -16.81 3.00
CA SER A 527 13.10 -18.12 3.67
C SER A 527 14.53 -18.60 3.81
N LEU A 528 14.91 -18.96 5.04
CA LEU A 528 16.24 -19.46 5.35
C LEU A 528 16.35 -20.99 5.19
N LYS A 529 15.34 -21.63 4.58
CA LYS A 529 15.41 -23.04 4.18
C LYS A 529 16.42 -23.21 3.03
N THR A 530 17.25 -24.25 3.08
CA THR A 530 18.21 -24.51 1.99
C THR A 530 17.50 -24.72 0.66
N ASP A 531 17.83 -23.87 -0.32
CA ASP A 531 17.23 -23.82 -1.65
C ASP A 531 18.21 -23.10 -2.61
N GLU A 532 18.45 -23.68 -3.78
CA GLU A 532 19.32 -23.09 -4.79
C GLU A 532 18.67 -21.94 -5.57
N ASN A 533 17.34 -21.81 -5.48
CA ASN A 533 16.55 -20.87 -6.28
C ASN A 533 15.37 -20.27 -5.51
N ALA A 534 15.59 -19.94 -4.23
CA ALA A 534 14.61 -19.34 -3.34
C ALA A 534 14.04 -18.05 -3.95
N ALA A 535 12.71 -17.89 -3.89
CA ALA A 535 12.05 -16.66 -4.29
C ALA A 535 12.31 -15.56 -3.24
N PHE A 536 12.64 -14.35 -3.71
CA PHE A 536 12.82 -13.19 -2.85
C PHE A 536 12.05 -12.00 -3.43
N ASN A 537 10.93 -11.65 -2.79
CA ASN A 537 9.98 -10.69 -3.32
C ASN A 537 10.18 -9.29 -2.71
N ILE A 538 10.23 -8.27 -3.56
CA ILE A 538 10.34 -6.86 -3.16
C ILE A 538 9.09 -6.11 -3.60
N PHE A 539 8.35 -5.56 -2.65
CA PHE A 539 7.16 -4.75 -2.89
C PHE A 539 7.54 -3.29 -3.04
N MET A 540 7.00 -2.66 -4.08
CA MET A 540 7.07 -1.22 -4.30
C MET A 540 5.69 -0.62 -4.11
N SER A 541 5.55 0.28 -3.15
CA SER A 541 4.30 0.92 -2.77
C SER A 541 4.35 2.43 -2.98
N SER A 542 3.22 3.01 -3.38
CA SER A 542 3.01 4.45 -3.43
C SER A 542 1.52 4.78 -3.34
N SER A 543 1.18 5.86 -2.63
CA SER A 543 -0.18 6.38 -2.56
C SER A 543 -0.59 7.12 -3.84
N ASP A 544 0.39 7.68 -4.57
CA ASP A 544 0.17 8.55 -5.72
C ASP A 544 0.58 7.90 -7.04
N LEU A 545 0.21 8.55 -8.15
CA LEU A 545 0.81 8.25 -9.45
C LEU A 545 2.29 8.65 -9.45
N ILE A 546 3.11 7.73 -9.94
CA ILE A 546 4.55 7.95 -10.02
C ILE A 546 4.88 8.91 -11.15
N LYS A 547 5.58 9.98 -10.79
CA LYS A 547 6.07 11.00 -11.71
C LYS A 547 7.59 11.01 -11.76
N ASP A 548 8.15 11.33 -12.91
CA ASP A 548 9.59 11.60 -13.04
C ASP A 548 9.96 13.01 -12.55
N LYS A 549 11.26 13.35 -12.64
CA LYS A 549 11.81 14.66 -12.25
C LYS A 549 11.16 15.85 -12.96
N ASN A 550 10.57 15.63 -14.14
CA ASN A 550 9.93 16.65 -14.95
C ASN A 550 8.42 16.73 -14.67
N GLY A 551 7.93 16.00 -13.66
CA GLY A 551 6.53 15.99 -13.23
C GLY A 551 5.61 15.12 -14.08
N ARG A 552 6.16 14.37 -15.05
CA ARG A 552 5.42 13.54 -16.00
C ARG A 552 5.09 12.18 -15.39
N VAL A 553 3.88 11.68 -15.60
CA VAL A 553 3.52 10.29 -15.22
C VAL A 553 4.22 9.32 -16.17
N VAL A 554 4.87 8.29 -15.62
CA VAL A 554 5.68 7.33 -16.39
C VAL A 554 5.15 5.89 -16.26
N PRO A 555 5.23 5.06 -17.32
CA PRO A 555 4.77 3.67 -17.30
C PRO A 555 5.81 2.70 -16.71
N VAL A 556 7.07 3.14 -16.57
CA VAL A 556 8.20 2.33 -16.11
C VAL A 556 9.20 3.23 -15.39
N MET A 557 9.86 2.70 -14.36
CA MET A 557 10.92 3.39 -13.62
C MET A 557 12.19 2.52 -13.55
N PRO A 558 13.37 3.04 -13.92
CA PRO A 558 14.63 2.35 -13.66
C PRO A 558 14.96 2.35 -12.16
N ALA A 559 15.33 1.19 -11.61
CA ALA A 559 15.68 1.05 -10.19
C ALA A 559 16.95 0.21 -10.00
N GLU A 560 17.92 0.76 -9.27
CA GLU A 560 19.04 0.00 -8.70
C GLU A 560 18.77 -0.23 -7.21
N LEU A 561 18.60 -1.49 -6.83
CA LEU A 561 18.17 -1.87 -5.47
C LEU A 561 19.24 -2.72 -4.78
N SER A 562 19.31 -2.59 -3.47
CA SER A 562 20.14 -3.44 -2.60
C SER A 562 19.37 -3.83 -1.36
N TYR A 563 19.67 -5.01 -0.83
CA TYR A 563 19.05 -5.56 0.36
C TYR A 563 20.01 -5.47 1.55
N ALA A 564 19.52 -4.95 2.67
CA ALA A 564 20.22 -4.85 3.93
C ALA A 564 19.43 -5.59 5.02
N ALA A 565 19.79 -6.84 5.26
CA ALA A 565 19.19 -7.65 6.33
C ALA A 565 19.40 -6.99 7.71
N SER A 566 18.40 -7.09 8.58
CA SER A 566 18.42 -6.45 9.91
C SER A 566 17.75 -7.27 11.00
N SER A 567 16.93 -8.27 10.66
CA SER A 567 16.27 -9.14 11.63
C SER A 567 16.01 -10.52 11.08
N VAL A 568 15.76 -11.46 11.99
CA VAL A 568 15.30 -12.82 11.68
C VAL A 568 13.96 -13.05 12.38
N ALA A 569 13.02 -13.70 11.71
CA ALA A 569 11.81 -14.19 12.34
C ALA A 569 11.85 -15.72 12.46
N MET A 570 11.38 -16.22 13.59
CA MET A 570 11.27 -17.64 13.86
C MET A 570 9.84 -17.99 14.25
N PRO A 571 9.34 -19.17 13.84
CA PRO A 571 8.04 -19.63 14.27
C PRO A 571 8.01 -19.84 15.78
N ASP A 572 6.87 -19.59 16.39
CA ASP A 572 6.60 -19.81 17.81
C ASP A 572 6.67 -21.31 18.12
N THR A 573 7.05 -21.63 19.35
CA THR A 573 7.15 -23.01 19.82
C THR A 573 5.78 -23.65 20.07
N GLU A 574 4.74 -22.86 20.33
CA GLU A 574 3.37 -23.35 20.57
C GLU A 574 2.49 -23.30 19.30
N ASP A 575 2.70 -22.31 18.43
CA ASP A 575 2.01 -22.17 17.15
C ASP A 575 3.02 -21.89 16.02
N LEU A 576 3.24 -22.89 15.17
CA LEU A 576 4.18 -22.79 14.04
C LEU A 576 3.76 -21.75 12.98
N ASN A 577 2.53 -21.21 13.06
CA ASN A 577 2.05 -20.15 12.17
C ASN A 577 2.29 -18.74 12.74
N ASP A 578 2.67 -18.63 14.00
CA ASP A 578 2.97 -17.36 14.65
C ASP A 578 4.49 -17.14 14.65
N PHE A 579 4.97 -15.91 14.47
CA PHE A 579 6.40 -15.63 14.30
C PHE A 579 6.88 -14.54 15.26
N SER A 580 7.96 -14.81 15.99
CA SER A 580 8.67 -13.82 16.80
C SER A 580 9.85 -13.24 16.00
N ARG A 581 9.97 -11.91 15.98
CA ARG A 581 11.04 -11.19 15.27
C ARG A 581 12.16 -10.80 16.22
N PHE A 582 13.39 -11.10 15.80
CA PHE A 582 14.63 -10.84 16.54
C PHE A 582 15.55 -9.93 15.73
N GLU A 583 15.95 -8.80 16.31
CA GLU A 583 16.81 -7.80 15.69
C GLU A 583 18.29 -8.04 16.00
N PHE A 584 19.15 -7.88 15.01
CA PHE A 584 20.59 -7.98 15.21
C PHE A 584 21.15 -6.67 15.79
N ILE A 585 21.89 -6.77 16.89
CA ILE A 585 22.56 -5.62 17.52
C ILE A 585 23.96 -5.41 16.95
N SER A 586 24.69 -6.51 16.71
CA SER A 586 26.03 -6.47 16.13
C SER A 586 25.97 -6.27 14.62
N LYS A 587 26.74 -5.29 14.11
CA LYS A 587 26.89 -5.05 12.67
C LYS A 587 27.94 -5.93 12.01
N ASP A 588 28.82 -6.57 12.79
CA ASP A 588 29.86 -7.45 12.28
C ASP A 588 29.31 -8.86 12.03
N ASN A 589 28.43 -8.99 11.04
CA ASN A 589 27.80 -10.26 10.71
C ASN A 589 27.71 -10.43 9.18
N PRO A 590 28.30 -11.48 8.59
CA PRO A 590 28.26 -11.71 7.14
C PRO A 590 26.85 -11.75 6.54
N ILE A 591 25.84 -12.18 7.31
CA ILE A 591 24.45 -12.21 6.85
C ILE A 591 23.84 -10.81 6.68
N LEU A 592 24.37 -9.80 7.39
CA LEU A 592 23.92 -8.39 7.34
C LEU A 592 24.64 -7.58 6.27
N SER A 593 25.58 -8.19 5.53
CA SER A 593 26.24 -7.53 4.40
C SER A 593 25.20 -7.05 3.38
N VAL A 594 25.28 -5.78 3.00
CA VAL A 594 24.42 -5.22 1.96
C VAL A 594 24.70 -5.93 0.63
N LYS A 595 23.66 -6.48 0.00
CA LYS A 595 23.78 -7.20 -1.28
C LYS A 595 23.01 -6.47 -2.37
N LYS A 596 23.65 -6.28 -3.53
CA LYS A 596 22.95 -5.81 -4.74
C LYS A 596 21.91 -6.84 -5.15
N LEU A 597 20.76 -6.37 -5.62
CA LEU A 597 19.69 -7.23 -6.13
C LEU A 597 19.85 -7.54 -7.63
N SER A 598 20.53 -6.68 -8.38
CA SER A 598 20.79 -6.81 -9.81
C SER A 598 22.11 -6.11 -10.18
N ASP A 599 22.78 -6.60 -11.22
CA ASP A 599 23.99 -5.96 -11.78
C ASP A 599 23.66 -4.75 -12.65
N GLN A 600 22.43 -4.68 -13.18
CA GLN A 600 21.91 -3.57 -13.99
C GLN A 600 20.64 -2.97 -13.38
N ALA A 601 20.35 -1.71 -13.71
CA ALA A 601 19.09 -1.08 -13.34
C ALA A 601 17.90 -1.89 -13.88
N VAL A 602 16.97 -2.24 -12.98
CA VAL A 602 15.76 -2.98 -13.32
C VAL A 602 14.70 -1.99 -13.80
N MET A 603 14.07 -2.29 -14.94
CA MET A 603 12.94 -1.51 -15.45
C MET A 603 11.66 -1.96 -14.73
N VAL A 604 11.28 -1.24 -13.67
CA VAL A 604 10.11 -1.56 -12.84
C VAL A 604 8.84 -1.05 -13.53
N PRO A 605 7.93 -1.94 -13.95
CA PRO A 605 6.67 -1.51 -14.57
C PRO A 605 5.77 -0.81 -13.55
N LEU A 606 5.05 0.22 -14.01
CA LEU A 606 4.14 1.04 -13.23
C LEU A 606 2.72 1.03 -13.84
N PRO A 607 1.99 -0.10 -13.71
CA PRO A 607 0.58 -0.14 -14.06
C PRO A 607 -0.22 0.86 -13.23
N VAL A 608 -1.21 1.48 -13.84
CA VAL A 608 -2.18 2.33 -13.13
C VAL A 608 -3.36 1.44 -12.74
N ASN A 609 -3.43 1.11 -11.45
CA ASN A 609 -4.48 0.27 -10.84
C ASN A 609 -5.73 1.10 -10.51
N GLU A 610 -6.33 1.70 -11.54
CA GLU A 610 -7.60 2.43 -11.49
C GLU A 610 -8.30 2.32 -12.85
N VAL A 611 -9.62 2.11 -12.85
CA VAL A 611 -10.37 2.04 -14.10
C VAL A 611 -10.32 3.43 -14.76
N PRO A 612 -9.89 3.53 -16.04
CA PRO A 612 -9.87 4.81 -16.73
C PRO A 612 -11.26 5.44 -16.79
N ALA A 613 -11.33 6.76 -16.67
CA ALA A 613 -12.53 7.49 -17.03
C ALA A 613 -12.78 7.35 -18.53
N ALA A 614 -14.04 7.16 -18.92
CA ALA A 614 -14.41 7.12 -20.33
C ALA A 614 -14.04 8.44 -21.02
N PRO A 615 -13.38 8.42 -22.19
CA PRO A 615 -13.06 9.64 -22.91
C PRO A 615 -14.34 10.35 -23.35
N LEU A 616 -14.33 11.68 -23.33
CA LEU A 616 -15.47 12.49 -23.76
C LEU A 616 -15.31 12.85 -25.22
N LEU A 617 -16.36 12.62 -26.03
CA LEU A 617 -16.46 13.19 -27.37
C LEU A 617 -17.20 14.53 -27.29
N LEU A 618 -16.49 15.62 -27.60
CA LEU A 618 -16.97 16.99 -27.39
C LEU A 618 -17.74 17.55 -28.58
N GLY A 619 -17.43 17.07 -29.79
CA GLY A 619 -18.05 17.58 -31.00
C GLY A 619 -17.47 16.96 -32.26
N GLN A 620 -18.19 17.18 -33.35
CA GLN A 620 -17.83 16.75 -34.69
C GLN A 620 -17.98 17.94 -35.65
N SER A 621 -17.27 17.87 -36.76
CA SER A 621 -17.25 18.88 -37.80
C SER A 621 -16.98 18.24 -39.15
N GLY A 622 -17.46 18.88 -40.21
CA GLY A 622 -17.16 18.52 -41.58
C GLY A 622 -16.83 19.78 -42.35
N GLN A 623 -15.82 19.70 -43.22
CA GLN A 623 -15.42 20.81 -44.07
C GLN A 623 -15.17 20.34 -45.50
N LEU A 624 -15.83 21.00 -46.46
CA LEU A 624 -15.54 20.77 -47.88
C LEU A 624 -14.13 21.24 -48.22
N ILE A 625 -13.38 20.43 -48.98
CA ILE A 625 -12.06 20.83 -49.47
C ILE A 625 -12.26 21.94 -50.51
N LYS A 626 -11.73 23.14 -50.22
CA LYS A 626 -11.87 24.29 -51.12
C LYS A 626 -10.76 24.31 -52.16
N SER A 627 -11.11 24.72 -53.37
CA SER A 627 -10.17 24.92 -54.46
C SER A 627 -9.25 26.13 -54.21
N GLU A 628 -7.99 26.05 -54.68
CA GLU A 628 -7.18 27.25 -54.88
C GLU A 628 -7.76 28.05 -56.06
N LYS A 629 -7.89 29.37 -55.91
CA LYS A 629 -8.44 30.25 -56.97
C LYS A 629 -7.74 30.01 -58.32
N GLY A 630 -8.49 29.52 -59.30
CA GLY A 630 -8.04 29.33 -60.68
C GLY A 630 -7.49 27.94 -61.03
N ARG A 631 -7.57 26.96 -60.13
CA ARG A 631 -7.34 25.54 -60.42
C ARG A 631 -8.57 24.72 -60.04
N PHE A 632 -9.11 23.96 -61.00
CA PHE A 632 -10.23 23.05 -60.77
C PHE A 632 -9.76 21.82 -59.98
N PRO A 633 -10.34 21.52 -58.81
CA PRO A 633 -10.00 20.30 -58.08
C PRO A 633 -10.59 19.09 -58.79
N PRO A 634 -9.86 17.97 -58.90
CA PRO A 634 -10.45 16.64 -59.10
C PRO A 634 -11.42 16.27 -57.96
N ASP A 635 -11.33 16.97 -56.82
CA ASP A 635 -11.87 16.57 -55.52
C ASP A 635 -13.08 17.42 -55.09
N LEU A 636 -13.93 17.86 -56.03
CA LEU A 636 -15.14 18.69 -55.77
C LEU A 636 -16.14 18.07 -54.79
N MET A 637 -16.04 16.75 -54.60
CA MET A 637 -16.86 15.93 -53.71
C MET A 637 -16.11 15.48 -52.46
N ALA A 638 -14.86 15.93 -52.28
CA ALA A 638 -14.04 15.57 -51.15
C ALA A 638 -14.27 16.50 -49.96
N TRP A 639 -14.28 15.91 -48.78
CA TRP A 639 -14.47 16.63 -47.54
C TRP A 639 -13.62 16.03 -46.42
N ASN A 640 -13.30 16.86 -45.44
CA ASN A 640 -12.60 16.44 -44.24
C ASN A 640 -13.60 16.29 -43.11
N TYR A 641 -13.54 15.16 -42.41
CA TYR A 641 -14.31 14.92 -41.20
C TYR A 641 -13.41 15.06 -39.99
N GLY A 642 -13.79 15.92 -39.05
CA GLY A 642 -13.04 16.15 -37.82
C GLY A 642 -13.87 15.89 -36.58
N PHE A 643 -13.32 15.23 -35.57
CA PHE A 643 -13.96 15.08 -34.27
C PHE A 643 -12.98 15.36 -33.13
N THR A 644 -13.49 15.93 -32.05
CA THR A 644 -12.68 16.29 -30.87
C THR A 644 -13.03 15.40 -29.70
N TYR A 645 -12.01 14.75 -29.13
CA TYR A 645 -12.14 14.05 -27.86
C TYR A 645 -11.37 14.78 -26.75
N SER A 646 -11.75 14.49 -25.51
CA SER A 646 -11.14 15.05 -24.31
C SER A 646 -10.88 13.96 -23.28
N GLN A 647 -9.68 14.01 -22.70
CA GLN A 647 -9.26 13.17 -21.59
C GLN A 647 -8.44 14.03 -20.63
N THR A 648 -8.66 13.89 -19.31
CA THR A 648 -7.93 14.68 -18.32
C THR A 648 -7.46 13.81 -17.16
N PRO A 649 -6.15 13.56 -17.00
CA PRO A 649 -5.04 13.79 -17.95
C PRO A 649 -4.85 12.62 -18.95
N HIS A 650 -4.02 12.82 -19.98
CA HIS A 650 -3.57 11.75 -20.88
C HIS A 650 -2.40 10.99 -20.24
N TYR A 651 -2.56 9.68 -20.00
CA TYR A 651 -1.49 8.85 -19.41
C TYR A 651 -0.77 8.04 -20.50
N PRO A 652 0.57 7.87 -20.43
CA PRO A 652 1.30 7.01 -21.38
C PRO A 652 0.91 5.53 -21.36
N GLN A 653 0.26 5.11 -20.27
CA GLN A 653 -0.32 3.77 -20.11
C GLN A 653 -1.63 3.60 -20.90
N ASP A 654 -2.24 4.68 -21.38
CA ASP A 654 -3.54 4.64 -22.07
C ASP A 654 -3.35 4.50 -23.59
N THR A 655 -4.19 3.67 -24.19
CA THR A 655 -4.32 3.47 -25.64
C THR A 655 -5.78 3.71 -26.00
N LEU A 656 -6.02 4.68 -26.88
CA LEU A 656 -7.36 4.99 -27.37
C LEU A 656 -7.63 4.19 -28.63
N SER A 657 -8.76 3.49 -28.66
CA SER A 657 -9.22 2.73 -29.81
C SER A 657 -10.44 3.42 -30.41
N PHE A 658 -10.35 3.73 -31.70
CA PHE A 658 -11.41 4.36 -32.46
C PHE A 658 -12.02 3.36 -33.43
N THR A 659 -13.34 3.35 -33.51
CA THR A 659 -14.08 2.68 -34.58
C THR A 659 -14.90 3.72 -35.31
N VAL A 660 -14.69 3.81 -36.63
CA VAL A 660 -15.41 4.71 -37.53
C VAL A 660 -16.26 3.86 -38.44
N ASP A 661 -17.57 4.08 -38.38
CA ASP A 661 -18.57 3.39 -39.17
C ASP A 661 -19.24 4.40 -40.10
N PHE A 662 -19.59 3.95 -41.31
CA PHE A 662 -20.30 4.76 -42.28
C PHE A 662 -21.63 4.11 -42.65
N ASN A 663 -22.67 4.93 -42.85
CA ASN A 663 -23.94 4.50 -43.44
C ASN A 663 -24.61 3.35 -42.63
N LEU A 664 -24.88 3.57 -41.33
CA LEU A 664 -25.37 2.55 -40.40
C LEU A 664 -26.89 2.32 -40.48
N ASN A 665 -27.35 1.13 -40.10
CA ASN A 665 -28.77 0.83 -39.86
C ASN A 665 -29.05 0.77 -38.35
N ALA A 666 -30.14 1.40 -37.89
CA ALA A 666 -30.46 1.54 -36.48
C ALA A 666 -30.67 0.19 -35.75
N GLY A 667 -30.02 0.03 -34.59
CA GLY A 667 -30.20 -1.10 -33.67
C GLY A 667 -30.50 -0.62 -32.24
N GLU A 668 -31.38 -1.33 -31.54
CA GLU A 668 -31.80 -1.04 -30.17
C GLU A 668 -30.74 -1.47 -29.13
N LYS A 669 -30.52 -0.64 -28.11
CA LYS A 669 -29.67 -0.96 -26.93
C LYS A 669 -30.56 -1.30 -25.73
N ASN A 670 -30.34 -2.46 -25.12
CA ASN A 670 -30.96 -2.88 -23.86
C ASN A 670 -29.99 -2.75 -22.68
N MET A 671 -30.53 -2.40 -21.50
CA MET A 671 -29.82 -2.41 -20.21
C MET A 671 -30.30 -3.58 -19.34
N LEU A 672 -29.42 -4.13 -18.50
CA LEU A 672 -29.67 -5.29 -17.62
C LEU A 672 -30.25 -4.87 -16.25
N SER A 673 -31.06 -5.74 -15.62
CA SER A 673 -31.72 -5.53 -14.31
C SER A 673 -30.91 -6.13 -13.14
N GLY A 674 -31.02 -5.50 -11.95
CA GLY A 674 -30.11 -5.71 -10.81
C GLY A 674 -30.72 -6.25 -9.50
N GLU A 675 -31.68 -7.18 -9.55
CA GLU A 675 -32.48 -7.57 -8.35
C GLU A 675 -31.84 -8.61 -7.40
N THR A 676 -30.60 -9.05 -7.57
CA THR A 676 -29.97 -10.09 -6.71
C THR A 676 -28.84 -9.56 -5.83
N ALA A 677 -28.74 -10.10 -4.61
CA ALA A 677 -27.66 -9.83 -3.67
C ALA A 677 -26.35 -10.48 -4.12
N ASP A 678 -25.32 -9.66 -4.29
CA ASP A 678 -23.97 -10.02 -4.74
C ASP A 678 -22.90 -9.09 -4.10
N ALA A 679 -21.62 -9.32 -4.42
CA ALA A 679 -20.50 -8.53 -3.91
C ALA A 679 -20.69 -7.01 -4.13
N PHE A 680 -21.27 -6.60 -5.27
CA PHE A 680 -21.60 -5.20 -5.55
C PHE A 680 -22.62 -4.66 -4.55
N THR A 681 -23.72 -5.39 -4.27
CA THR A 681 -24.72 -4.93 -3.30
C THR A 681 -24.15 -4.81 -1.88
N SER A 682 -23.23 -5.70 -1.47
CA SER A 682 -22.61 -5.67 -0.13
C SER A 682 -21.68 -4.46 0.04
N ILE A 683 -20.85 -4.14 -0.95
CA ILE A 683 -19.99 -2.95 -0.87
C ILE A 683 -20.80 -1.66 -1.04
N ALA A 684 -21.86 -1.65 -1.87
CA ALA A 684 -22.75 -0.50 -2.03
C ALA A 684 -23.46 -0.15 -0.71
N GLN A 685 -23.90 -1.15 0.05
CA GLN A 685 -24.45 -0.99 1.40
C GLN A 685 -23.44 -0.29 2.33
N PHE A 686 -22.20 -0.78 2.40
CA PHE A 686 -21.16 -0.21 3.25
C PHE A 686 -20.89 1.26 2.90
N ILE A 687 -20.58 1.54 1.63
CA ILE A 687 -20.20 2.89 1.18
C ILE A 687 -21.34 3.91 1.39
N THR A 688 -22.60 3.49 1.20
CA THR A 688 -23.74 4.40 1.38
C THR A 688 -24.01 4.70 2.86
N VAL A 689 -23.75 3.76 3.76
CA VAL A 689 -24.08 3.88 5.19
C VAL A 689 -22.96 4.47 6.04
N MET A 690 -21.69 4.24 5.68
CA MET A 690 -20.53 4.69 6.45
C MET A 690 -20.51 6.18 6.83
N PRO A 691 -20.90 7.13 5.96
CA PRO A 691 -20.96 8.55 6.34
C PRO A 691 -21.88 8.80 7.55
N GLY A 692 -22.99 8.05 7.68
CA GLY A 692 -23.92 8.14 8.81
C GLY A 692 -23.39 7.49 10.10
N MET A 693 -22.40 6.61 10.01
CA MET A 693 -21.76 5.95 11.16
C MET A 693 -20.49 6.65 11.65
N THR A 694 -19.92 7.55 10.85
CA THR A 694 -18.58 8.13 11.12
C THR A 694 -18.51 8.82 12.48
N GLY A 695 -19.54 9.59 12.86
CA GLY A 695 -19.57 10.26 14.17
C GLY A 695 -19.61 9.29 15.36
N GLU A 696 -20.33 8.18 15.24
CA GLU A 696 -20.40 7.14 16.28
C GLU A 696 -19.08 6.34 16.37
N LEU A 697 -18.44 6.08 15.23
CA LEU A 697 -17.13 5.42 15.19
C LEU A 697 -16.01 6.33 15.71
N GLU A 698 -16.02 7.63 15.40
CA GLU A 698 -15.06 8.59 15.96
C GLU A 698 -15.20 8.73 17.48
N ALA A 699 -16.41 8.57 18.03
CA ALA A 699 -16.62 8.56 19.47
C ALA A 699 -15.92 7.36 20.17
N LEU A 700 -15.60 6.28 19.44
CA LEU A 700 -14.87 5.13 19.98
C LEU A 700 -13.50 5.52 20.54
N SER A 701 -12.78 6.45 19.90
CA SER A 701 -11.43 6.83 20.35
C SER A 701 -11.41 7.50 21.74
N ARG A 702 -12.59 7.87 22.26
CA ARG A 702 -12.77 8.45 23.60
C ARG A 702 -13.21 7.44 24.66
N ILE A 703 -13.44 6.18 24.28
CA ILE A 703 -13.86 5.14 25.22
C ILE A 703 -12.66 4.66 26.05
N ASP A 704 -12.84 4.65 27.37
CA ASP A 704 -11.87 4.22 28.37
C ASP A 704 -12.52 3.39 29.51
N ALA A 705 -11.70 3.00 30.48
CA ALA A 705 -12.16 2.22 31.63
C ALA A 705 -13.24 2.94 32.47
N GLN A 706 -13.34 4.28 32.40
CA GLN A 706 -14.28 5.10 33.18
C GLN A 706 -15.55 5.49 32.40
N SER A 707 -15.61 5.18 31.11
CA SER A 707 -16.76 5.48 30.25
C SER A 707 -18.04 4.80 30.77
N GLY A 708 -19.15 5.55 30.75
CA GLY A 708 -20.46 5.11 31.25
C GLY A 708 -21.23 4.19 30.28
N ASP A 709 -22.26 3.52 30.81
CA ASP A 709 -22.98 2.45 30.11
C ASP A 709 -23.64 2.88 28.78
N GLU A 710 -24.13 4.12 28.68
CA GLU A 710 -24.77 4.65 27.46
C GLU A 710 -23.76 4.80 26.31
N ALA A 711 -22.56 5.33 26.60
CA ALA A 711 -21.49 5.46 25.61
C ALA A 711 -20.96 4.08 25.18
N ILE A 712 -20.87 3.13 26.11
CA ILE A 712 -20.49 1.74 25.81
C ILE A 712 -21.55 1.07 24.93
N ALA A 713 -22.84 1.26 25.20
CA ALA A 713 -23.92 0.67 24.40
C ALA A 713 -23.94 1.21 22.97
N ALA A 714 -23.79 2.53 22.78
CA ALA A 714 -23.72 3.15 21.45
C ALA A 714 -22.51 2.63 20.65
N ALA A 715 -21.33 2.57 21.29
CA ALA A 715 -20.11 2.03 20.72
C ALA A 715 -20.26 0.56 20.25
N LYS A 716 -20.90 -0.28 21.07
CA LYS A 716 -21.19 -1.68 20.73
C LYS A 716 -22.14 -1.79 19.53
N THR A 717 -23.18 -0.96 19.47
CA THR A 717 -24.12 -0.93 18.35
C THR A 717 -23.41 -0.56 17.04
N ALA A 718 -22.57 0.47 17.05
CA ALA A 718 -21.80 0.89 15.88
C ALA A 718 -20.80 -0.20 15.41
N LEU A 719 -20.04 -0.81 16.34
CA LEU A 719 -19.11 -1.89 16.02
C LEU A 719 -19.81 -3.17 15.52
N THR A 720 -20.99 -3.48 16.05
CA THR A 720 -21.79 -4.61 15.57
C THR A 720 -22.23 -4.37 14.12
N ALA A 721 -22.81 -3.20 13.84
CA ALA A 721 -23.19 -2.81 12.48
C ALA A 721 -22.01 -2.85 11.51
N TYR A 722 -20.84 -2.34 11.92
CA TYR A 722 -19.62 -2.34 11.10
C TYR A 722 -19.13 -3.76 10.79
N THR A 723 -18.99 -4.60 11.83
CA THR A 723 -18.49 -5.97 11.67
C THR A 723 -19.45 -6.85 10.88
N ASP A 724 -20.77 -6.61 10.95
CA ASP A 724 -21.76 -7.35 10.17
C ASP A 724 -21.77 -6.95 8.69
N MET A 725 -21.64 -5.66 8.37
CA MET A 725 -21.44 -5.23 6.98
C MET A 725 -20.14 -5.78 6.39
N THR A 726 -19.07 -5.79 7.17
CA THR A 726 -17.78 -6.39 6.76
C THR A 726 -17.88 -7.90 6.57
N GLU A 727 -18.65 -8.59 7.41
CA GLU A 727 -18.91 -10.02 7.28
C GLU A 727 -19.66 -10.32 5.97
N ASN A 728 -20.66 -9.50 5.61
CA ASN A 728 -21.38 -9.65 4.35
C ASN A 728 -20.48 -9.46 3.13
N ILE A 729 -19.59 -8.45 3.16
CA ILE A 729 -18.57 -8.24 2.11
C ILE A 729 -17.66 -9.48 2.02
N THR A 730 -17.13 -9.96 3.15
CA THR A 730 -16.22 -11.11 3.18
C THR A 730 -16.90 -12.38 2.66
N ASN A 731 -18.16 -12.61 3.01
CA ASN A 731 -18.95 -13.76 2.56
C ASN A 731 -19.32 -13.69 1.07
N SER A 732 -19.39 -12.50 0.47
CA SER A 732 -19.68 -12.34 -0.96
C SER A 732 -18.62 -12.95 -1.87
N PHE A 733 -17.40 -13.18 -1.35
CA PHE A 733 -16.29 -13.82 -2.05
C PHE A 733 -16.14 -15.33 -1.78
N ALA A 734 -16.98 -15.92 -0.93
CA ALA A 734 -16.80 -17.30 -0.49
C ALA A 734 -16.80 -18.29 -1.66
N GLY A 735 -15.64 -18.92 -1.89
CA GLY A 735 -15.46 -19.95 -2.92
C GLY A 735 -15.35 -19.45 -4.37
N ARG A 736 -15.07 -18.15 -4.59
CA ARG A 736 -14.92 -17.54 -5.92
C ARG A 736 -13.65 -16.70 -5.98
N GLU A 737 -13.05 -16.57 -7.17
CA GLU A 737 -12.04 -15.54 -7.38
C GLU A 737 -12.67 -14.13 -7.27
N PRO A 738 -11.99 -13.16 -6.66
CA PRO A 738 -12.58 -11.86 -6.34
C PRO A 738 -13.11 -11.11 -7.58
N ASP A 739 -12.42 -11.19 -8.72
CA ASP A 739 -12.78 -10.49 -9.95
C ASP A 739 -13.94 -11.15 -10.71
N ALA A 740 -14.13 -12.45 -10.54
CA ALA A 740 -15.27 -13.17 -11.13
C ALA A 740 -16.62 -12.67 -10.59
N CYS A 741 -16.64 -11.99 -9.45
CA CYS A 741 -17.84 -11.41 -8.85
C CYS A 741 -18.36 -10.16 -9.58
N PHE A 742 -17.60 -9.59 -10.52
CA PHE A 742 -17.88 -8.29 -11.13
C PHE A 742 -17.91 -8.30 -12.67
N VAL A 743 -17.93 -9.47 -13.31
CA VAL A 743 -17.92 -9.60 -14.77
C VAL A 743 -19.30 -9.24 -15.36
N PRO A 744 -19.40 -8.20 -16.22
CA PRO A 744 -20.66 -7.88 -16.91
C PRO A 744 -20.99 -8.90 -18.01
N GLY A 745 -22.27 -9.23 -18.17
CA GLY A 745 -22.75 -10.06 -19.28
C GLY A 745 -22.65 -9.36 -20.63
N ASN A 746 -21.85 -9.96 -21.53
CA ASN A 746 -21.68 -9.75 -22.98
C ASN A 746 -21.75 -8.31 -23.55
N MET A 747 -20.63 -7.91 -24.16
CA MET A 747 -20.61 -6.83 -25.16
C MET A 747 -21.10 -7.31 -26.53
N TYR A 748 -21.77 -6.38 -27.21
CA TYR A 748 -22.28 -6.46 -28.57
C TYR A 748 -21.17 -6.82 -29.57
N THR A 749 -21.48 -7.74 -30.49
CA THR A 749 -20.72 -7.93 -31.73
C THR A 749 -21.46 -7.18 -32.84
N GLY A 750 -20.84 -6.12 -33.35
CA GLY A 750 -21.28 -5.46 -34.58
C GLY A 750 -20.77 -6.24 -35.80
N THR A 751 -21.57 -6.29 -36.85
CA THR A 751 -21.28 -7.02 -38.11
C THR A 751 -20.64 -6.10 -39.15
N ASP A 752 -19.71 -6.68 -39.91
CA ASP A 752 -19.01 -6.22 -41.13
C ASP A 752 -19.30 -4.81 -41.66
N SER A 753 -18.43 -3.86 -41.28
CA SER A 753 -17.47 -3.11 -42.15
C SER A 753 -17.01 -1.84 -41.41
N SER A 754 -16.37 -2.04 -40.25
CA SER A 754 -15.90 -0.97 -39.37
C SER A 754 -14.42 -0.67 -39.58
N HIS A 755 -14.04 0.60 -39.69
CA HIS A 755 -12.63 1.00 -39.80
C HIS A 755 -12.05 1.33 -38.43
N ARG A 756 -10.88 0.78 -38.12
CA ARG A 756 -10.28 0.84 -36.78
C ARG A 756 -8.86 1.37 -36.80
N PHE A 757 -8.56 2.22 -35.83
CA PHE A 757 -7.20 2.69 -35.55
C PHE A 757 -7.03 2.96 -34.06
N THR A 758 -5.78 2.94 -33.60
CA THR A 758 -5.42 3.24 -32.21
C THR A 758 -4.49 4.44 -32.12
N VAL A 759 -4.62 5.21 -31.04
CA VAL A 759 -3.77 6.36 -30.72
C VAL A 759 -3.11 6.13 -29.36
N LYS A 760 -1.79 6.34 -29.30
CA LYS A 760 -0.99 6.22 -28.07
C LYS A 760 -0.06 7.43 -27.90
N GLU A 761 -0.04 8.01 -26.70
CA GLU A 761 0.88 9.08 -26.33
C GLU A 761 2.14 8.53 -25.63
N SER A 762 3.30 9.08 -25.97
CA SER A 762 4.60 8.73 -25.39
C SER A 762 5.54 9.93 -25.44
N SER A 763 6.84 9.72 -25.26
CA SER A 763 7.82 10.78 -25.31
C SER A 763 9.18 10.31 -25.82
N ALA A 764 9.88 11.19 -26.53
CA ALA A 764 11.21 10.93 -27.04
C ALA A 764 12.06 12.20 -27.05
N ALA A 765 13.36 12.03 -27.30
CA ALA A 765 14.23 13.17 -27.63
C ALA A 765 14.07 13.52 -29.12
N VAL A 766 13.83 14.80 -29.40
CA VAL A 766 13.66 15.35 -30.76
C VAL A 766 14.60 16.56 -30.89
N GLU A 767 15.50 16.51 -31.87
CA GLU A 767 16.42 17.62 -32.20
C GLU A 767 17.25 18.20 -31.03
N GLY A 768 17.56 17.37 -30.03
CA GLY A 768 18.32 17.79 -28.83
C GLY A 768 17.46 18.26 -27.66
N THR A 769 16.14 18.38 -27.85
CA THR A 769 15.16 18.59 -26.79
C THR A 769 14.72 17.24 -26.25
N GLU A 770 14.95 17.00 -24.95
CA GLU A 770 14.44 15.82 -24.26
C GLU A 770 12.95 15.95 -23.93
N ASP A 771 12.26 14.82 -23.73
CA ASP A 771 10.87 14.75 -23.26
C ASP A 771 9.83 15.46 -24.13
N VAL A 772 9.97 15.38 -25.45
CA VAL A 772 8.96 15.87 -26.41
C VAL A 772 7.79 14.89 -26.49
N LEU A 773 6.55 15.39 -26.53
CA LEU A 773 5.33 14.60 -26.71
C LEU A 773 5.34 13.94 -28.10
N ILE A 774 5.20 12.61 -28.13
CA ILE A 774 5.04 11.84 -29.37
C ILE A 774 3.68 11.16 -29.37
N ILE A 775 2.90 11.33 -30.44
CA ILE A 775 1.67 10.57 -30.67
C ILE A 775 1.94 9.52 -31.74
N THR A 776 1.55 8.27 -31.48
CA THR A 776 1.64 7.15 -32.41
C THR A 776 0.25 6.69 -32.82
N ILE A 777 0.03 6.54 -34.13
CA ILE A 777 -1.21 6.09 -34.74
C ILE A 777 -0.95 4.77 -35.44
N SER A 778 -1.66 3.72 -35.01
CA SER A 778 -1.59 2.40 -35.63
C SER A 778 -2.92 2.10 -36.34
N ILE A 779 -2.86 1.77 -37.63
CA ILE A 779 -4.02 1.55 -38.49
C ILE A 779 -3.74 0.39 -39.44
N SER A 780 -4.74 -0.47 -39.70
CA SER A 780 -4.59 -1.56 -40.67
C SER A 780 -4.51 -1.02 -42.10
N GLU A 781 -3.87 -1.76 -43.01
CA GLU A 781 -3.79 -1.37 -44.43
C GLU A 781 -5.17 -1.17 -45.06
N GLU A 782 -6.13 -2.06 -44.75
CA GLU A 782 -7.53 -1.96 -45.20
C GLU A 782 -8.21 -0.68 -44.69
N SER A 783 -8.06 -0.35 -43.40
CA SER A 783 -8.64 0.88 -42.86
C SER A 783 -7.97 2.12 -43.45
N ARG A 784 -6.64 2.10 -43.63
CA ARG A 784 -5.87 3.19 -44.23
C ARG A 784 -6.31 3.49 -45.66
N GLU A 785 -6.59 2.49 -46.48
CA GLU A 785 -7.11 2.69 -47.83
C GLU A 785 -8.51 3.31 -47.85
N ALA A 786 -9.32 3.07 -46.81
CA ALA A 786 -10.70 3.54 -46.74
C ALA A 786 -10.85 4.96 -46.13
N ILE A 787 -10.07 5.30 -45.09
CA ILE A 787 -10.21 6.55 -44.34
C ILE A 787 -8.94 7.42 -44.32
N GLY A 788 -7.89 7.01 -45.04
CA GLY A 788 -6.58 7.66 -44.99
C GLY A 788 -5.85 7.42 -43.67
N ILE A 789 -4.77 8.18 -43.45
CA ILE A 789 -4.08 8.23 -42.16
C ILE A 789 -4.72 9.35 -41.34
N PRO A 790 -5.32 9.06 -40.17
CA PRO A 790 -5.88 10.10 -39.32
C PRO A 790 -4.82 11.13 -38.92
N GLU A 791 -5.14 12.41 -39.07
CA GLU A 791 -4.28 13.51 -38.63
C GLU A 791 -4.67 13.95 -37.22
N MET A 792 -3.68 14.18 -36.36
CA MET A 792 -3.87 14.61 -34.98
C MET A 792 -3.52 16.09 -34.85
N LEU A 793 -4.43 16.87 -34.28
CA LEU A 793 -4.28 18.31 -34.05
C LEU A 793 -4.40 18.66 -32.56
N ILE A 794 -3.52 19.57 -32.11
CA ILE A 794 -3.56 20.20 -30.79
C ILE A 794 -3.70 21.70 -30.99
N ASP A 795 -4.71 22.31 -30.35
CA ASP A 795 -5.02 23.73 -30.51
C ASP A 795 -3.79 24.62 -30.19
N GLY A 796 -3.44 25.49 -31.14
CA GLY A 796 -2.29 26.38 -31.05
C GLY A 796 -0.91 25.75 -31.36
N TYR A 797 -0.86 24.50 -31.82
CA TYR A 797 0.36 23.80 -32.24
C TYR A 797 0.30 23.34 -33.70
N GLN A 798 1.46 23.23 -34.33
CA GLN A 798 1.65 22.60 -35.64
C GLN A 798 2.09 21.15 -35.46
N THR A 799 1.57 20.25 -36.31
CA THR A 799 1.89 18.82 -36.29
C THR A 799 3.05 18.53 -37.24
N GLU A 800 4.08 17.86 -36.73
CA GLU A 800 5.29 17.50 -37.47
C GLU A 800 5.50 15.98 -37.47
N PRO A 801 5.87 15.36 -38.62
CA PRO A 801 6.10 13.92 -38.69
C PRO A 801 7.34 13.51 -37.89
N TYR A 802 7.28 12.33 -37.25
CA TYR A 802 8.37 11.75 -36.47
C TYR A 802 8.62 10.30 -36.89
N THR A 803 9.89 9.86 -36.88
CA THR A 803 10.26 8.46 -37.09
C THR A 803 10.93 7.92 -35.84
N VAL A 804 10.29 6.94 -35.19
CA VAL A 804 10.83 6.27 -34.00
C VAL A 804 11.93 5.29 -34.43
N LYS A 805 13.05 5.26 -33.70
CA LYS A 805 14.20 4.38 -34.02
C LYS A 805 13.89 2.88 -33.98
N ASP A 806 12.93 2.47 -33.15
CA ASP A 806 12.51 1.07 -32.94
C ASP A 806 10.99 0.88 -33.08
N GLY A 807 10.32 1.71 -33.90
CA GLY A 807 8.87 1.63 -34.14
C GLY A 807 8.46 0.38 -34.92
N LYS A 808 7.18 -0.03 -34.82
CA LYS A 808 6.65 -1.11 -35.67
C LYS A 808 6.46 -0.58 -37.09
N ASP A 809 6.76 -1.41 -38.09
CA ASP A 809 6.46 -1.09 -39.49
C ASP A 809 4.95 -0.82 -39.67
N GLY A 810 4.62 0.36 -40.21
CA GLY A 810 3.24 0.80 -40.43
C GLY A 810 2.66 1.73 -39.36
N ASP A 811 3.38 1.98 -38.26
CA ASP A 811 3.00 3.03 -37.29
C ASP A 811 3.35 4.43 -37.84
N PHE A 812 2.45 5.39 -37.62
CA PHE A 812 2.66 6.80 -37.95
C PHE A 812 2.86 7.61 -36.68
N CYS A 813 4.00 8.28 -36.55
CA CYS A 813 4.31 9.09 -35.38
C CYS A 813 4.39 10.57 -35.73
N CYS A 814 3.95 11.42 -34.80
CA CYS A 814 4.09 12.88 -34.90
C CYS A 814 4.44 13.53 -33.57
N TYR A 815 5.01 14.74 -33.65
CA TYR A 815 5.24 15.65 -32.53
C TYR A 815 4.64 17.03 -32.85
N PHE A 816 4.60 17.91 -31.85
CA PHE A 816 3.89 19.18 -31.95
C PHE A 816 4.81 20.35 -31.65
N THR A 817 4.76 21.43 -32.43
CA THR A 817 5.57 22.64 -32.23
C THR A 817 4.70 23.88 -32.11
N LYS A 818 5.16 24.86 -31.32
CA LYS A 818 4.58 26.20 -31.26
C LYS A 818 5.69 27.22 -31.32
N ASP A 819 5.61 28.12 -32.30
CA ASP A 819 6.66 29.13 -32.57
C ASP A 819 8.06 28.50 -32.76
N GLY A 820 8.13 27.26 -33.26
CA GLY A 820 9.36 26.48 -33.47
C GLY A 820 9.82 25.64 -32.28
N GLU A 821 9.20 25.78 -31.10
CA GLU A 821 9.57 25.01 -29.90
C GLU A 821 8.71 23.74 -29.76
N PRO A 822 9.31 22.56 -29.53
CA PRO A 822 8.57 21.31 -29.31
C PRO A 822 7.72 21.31 -28.02
N LEU A 823 6.53 20.73 -28.10
CA LEU A 823 5.63 20.51 -26.96
C LEU A 823 6.21 19.43 -26.05
N SER A 824 6.52 19.80 -24.80
CA SER A 824 6.93 18.84 -23.78
C SER A 824 5.80 17.85 -23.44
N ALA A 825 6.16 16.61 -23.14
CA ALA A 825 5.22 15.57 -22.75
C ALA A 825 4.46 15.92 -21.46
N ASN A 826 5.13 16.50 -20.45
CA ASN A 826 4.46 16.93 -19.21
C ASN A 826 3.34 17.95 -19.49
N THR A 827 3.61 18.97 -20.30
CA THR A 827 2.58 19.94 -20.70
C THR A 827 1.48 19.26 -21.51
N GLY A 828 1.85 18.43 -22.49
CA GLY A 828 0.93 17.67 -23.35
C GLY A 828 -0.07 16.80 -22.57
N GLN A 829 0.38 16.09 -21.54
CA GLN A 829 -0.46 15.22 -20.69
C GLN A 829 -1.61 15.97 -20.00
N THR A 830 -1.41 17.26 -19.71
CA THR A 830 -2.41 18.11 -19.04
C THR A 830 -3.37 18.80 -20.01
N MET A 831 -3.04 18.85 -21.30
CA MET A 831 -3.90 19.42 -22.33
C MET A 831 -5.01 18.43 -22.69
N ALA A 832 -6.24 18.71 -22.25
CA ALA A 832 -7.30 17.72 -22.30
C ALA A 832 -7.74 17.32 -23.73
N LYS A 833 -7.74 18.26 -24.68
CA LYS A 833 -8.38 18.10 -26.00
C LYS A 833 -7.41 17.64 -27.08
N ARG A 834 -7.90 16.79 -27.98
CA ARG A 834 -7.26 16.41 -29.24
C ARG A 834 -8.32 16.39 -30.34
N THR A 835 -7.98 16.87 -31.53
CA THR A 835 -8.86 16.77 -32.71
C THR A 835 -8.26 15.77 -33.69
N VAL A 836 -9.06 14.79 -34.09
CA VAL A 836 -8.72 13.84 -35.14
C VAL A 836 -9.36 14.31 -36.44
N VAL A 837 -8.62 14.33 -37.54
CA VAL A 837 -9.14 14.68 -38.88
C VAL A 837 -8.91 13.52 -39.84
N LEU A 838 -9.99 13.08 -40.49
CA LEU A 838 -9.96 12.18 -41.63
C LEU A 838 -10.05 13.04 -42.89
N ASN A 839 -8.99 13.01 -43.70
CA ASN A 839 -8.85 13.85 -44.87
C ASN A 839 -9.40 13.16 -46.13
N GLU A 840 -9.90 13.97 -47.08
CA GLU A 840 -10.23 13.54 -48.45
C GLU A 840 -11.32 12.43 -48.56
N LEU A 841 -12.31 12.43 -47.66
CA LEU A 841 -13.46 11.53 -47.75
C LEU A 841 -14.38 11.89 -48.92
N SER A 842 -15.05 10.91 -49.54
CA SER A 842 -15.99 11.15 -50.64
C SER A 842 -17.41 11.31 -50.11
N ILE A 843 -18.05 12.46 -50.36
CA ILE A 843 -19.38 12.77 -49.83
C ILE A 843 -20.49 11.81 -50.31
N LEU A 844 -20.32 11.22 -51.50
CA LEU A 844 -21.30 10.29 -52.07
C LEU A 844 -21.13 8.86 -51.52
N ALA A 845 -19.92 8.51 -51.09
CA ALA A 845 -19.61 7.20 -50.51
C ALA A 845 -19.86 7.18 -49.00
N GLN A 846 -19.45 8.24 -48.28
CA GLN A 846 -19.61 8.41 -46.83
C GLN A 846 -20.67 9.50 -46.56
N GLN A 847 -21.94 9.11 -46.48
CA GLN A 847 -23.08 10.03 -46.33
C GLN A 847 -23.56 10.18 -44.87
N GLU A 848 -23.04 9.34 -43.99
CA GLU A 848 -23.31 9.32 -42.57
C GLU A 848 -22.05 8.77 -41.88
N VAL A 849 -21.63 9.39 -40.79
CA VAL A 849 -20.46 8.97 -40.01
C VAL A 849 -20.85 8.75 -38.56
N SER A 850 -20.56 7.56 -38.03
CA SER A 850 -20.63 7.26 -36.61
C SER A 850 -19.22 6.98 -36.08
N VAL A 851 -18.92 7.54 -34.91
CA VAL A 851 -17.64 7.34 -34.23
C VAL A 851 -17.90 6.77 -32.85
N SER A 852 -17.21 5.68 -32.55
CA SER A 852 -17.09 5.17 -31.20
C SER A 852 -15.64 5.16 -30.74
N ILE A 853 -15.44 5.43 -29.46
CA ILE A 853 -14.14 5.45 -28.81
C ILE A 853 -14.21 4.64 -27.51
N PHE A 854 -13.17 3.87 -27.25
CA PHE A 854 -12.90 3.33 -25.92
C PHE A 854 -11.41 3.44 -25.60
N LEU A 855 -11.09 3.38 -24.32
CA LEU A 855 -9.73 3.50 -23.82
C LEU A 855 -9.32 2.18 -23.16
N GLU A 856 -8.13 1.69 -23.51
CA GLU A 856 -7.44 0.58 -22.85
C GLU A 856 -6.24 1.09 -22.07
N ARG A 857 -6.24 0.86 -20.76
CA ARG A 857 -5.16 1.24 -19.86
C ARG A 857 -4.26 0.04 -19.60
N ASN A 858 -2.95 0.31 -19.48
CA ASN A 858 -1.87 -0.66 -19.28
C ASN A 858 -1.67 -1.63 -20.45
N ALA A 859 -2.25 -1.38 -21.62
CA ALA A 859 -2.13 -2.27 -22.78
C ALA A 859 -0.67 -2.49 -23.22
N GLU A 860 0.19 -1.48 -23.00
CA GLU A 860 1.63 -1.59 -23.22
C GLU A 860 2.42 -0.69 -22.25
N LEU A 861 3.17 -1.29 -21.33
CA LEU A 861 4.03 -0.60 -20.37
C LEU A 861 5.48 -0.47 -20.87
N ILE A 862 6.01 -1.52 -21.51
CA ILE A 862 7.31 -1.54 -22.17
C ILE A 862 7.07 -1.76 -23.67
N PRO A 863 7.59 -0.90 -24.56
CA PRO A 863 7.41 -1.04 -26.01
C PRO A 863 7.72 -2.45 -26.52
N GLY A 864 6.79 -3.05 -27.26
CA GLY A 864 6.97 -4.36 -27.88
C GLY A 864 6.91 -5.57 -26.93
N ARG A 865 6.68 -5.36 -25.63
CA ARG A 865 6.52 -6.45 -24.65
C ARG A 865 5.05 -6.59 -24.23
N PRO A 866 4.34 -7.65 -24.66
CA PRO A 866 2.92 -7.83 -24.35
C PRO A 866 2.64 -7.95 -22.84
N VAL A 867 1.65 -7.17 -22.39
CA VAL A 867 1.17 -7.17 -21.01
C VAL A 867 0.16 -8.31 -20.79
N ASN A 868 0.09 -8.81 -19.55
CA ASN A 868 -0.92 -9.80 -19.14
C ASN A 868 -2.33 -9.19 -19.31
N PRO A 869 -3.24 -9.81 -20.08
CA PRO A 869 -4.60 -9.27 -20.30
C PRO A 869 -5.40 -9.01 -19.02
N ALA A 870 -5.10 -9.72 -17.93
CA ALA A 870 -5.77 -9.55 -16.65
C ALA A 870 -5.56 -8.16 -16.01
N ILE A 871 -4.56 -7.39 -16.45
CA ILE A 871 -4.26 -6.05 -15.91
C ILE A 871 -4.54 -4.92 -16.92
N ILE A 872 -5.18 -5.25 -18.05
CA ILE A 872 -5.66 -4.28 -19.03
C ILE A 872 -7.07 -3.87 -18.65
N TYR A 873 -7.30 -2.56 -18.49
CA TYR A 873 -8.60 -2.01 -18.07
C TYR A 873 -9.23 -1.24 -19.22
N THR A 874 -10.52 -1.45 -19.44
CA THR A 874 -11.20 -0.96 -20.64
C THR A 874 -12.42 -0.14 -20.26
N THR A 875 -12.56 1.05 -20.83
CA THR A 875 -13.80 1.83 -20.68
C THR A 875 -14.92 1.21 -21.51
N ASP A 876 -16.17 1.59 -21.23
CA ASP A 876 -17.25 1.34 -22.18
C ASP A 876 -17.04 2.15 -23.47
N ASN A 877 -17.67 1.70 -24.55
CA ASN A 877 -17.69 2.43 -25.83
C ASN A 877 -18.53 3.69 -25.69
N VAL A 878 -17.90 4.84 -25.90
CA VAL A 878 -18.58 6.14 -26.01
C VAL A 878 -18.87 6.43 -27.46
N THR A 879 -20.13 6.73 -27.77
CA THR A 879 -20.60 7.11 -29.11
C THR A 879 -21.17 8.52 -29.08
N VAL A 880 -21.05 9.23 -30.18
CA VAL A 880 -21.71 10.52 -30.44
C VAL A 880 -22.88 10.33 -31.39
N PRO A 881 -23.81 11.31 -31.48
CA PRO A 881 -24.77 11.34 -32.57
C PRO A 881 -24.10 11.24 -33.94
N ASP A 882 -24.77 10.59 -34.87
CA ASP A 882 -24.26 10.41 -36.22
C ASP A 882 -24.15 11.76 -36.95
N TYR A 883 -23.06 11.94 -37.71
CA TYR A 883 -22.80 13.13 -38.50
C TYR A 883 -23.28 12.94 -39.94
N TYR A 884 -24.04 13.91 -40.44
CA TYR A 884 -24.47 13.95 -41.85
C TYR A 884 -23.83 15.16 -42.53
N PRO A 885 -23.03 14.98 -43.60
CA PRO A 885 -22.50 16.10 -44.37
C PRO A 885 -23.64 16.83 -45.06
N GLY A 886 -23.53 18.16 -45.13
CA GLY A 886 -24.57 19.06 -45.64
C GLY A 886 -23.94 20.37 -46.11
N PHE A 887 -23.22 20.32 -47.23
CA PHE A 887 -22.40 21.43 -47.71
C PHE A 887 -23.07 22.24 -48.82
N SER A 888 -22.67 23.50 -48.96
CA SER A 888 -22.96 24.32 -50.13
C SER A 888 -21.66 24.77 -50.76
N ASN A 889 -21.46 24.43 -52.02
CA ASN A 889 -20.37 24.89 -52.85
C ASN A 889 -20.86 26.04 -53.74
N ASN A 890 -20.30 27.22 -53.51
CA ASN A 890 -20.61 28.45 -54.23
C ASN A 890 -19.40 28.93 -55.06
N ASP A 891 -18.38 28.09 -55.24
CA ASP A 891 -17.28 28.40 -56.13
C ASP A 891 -17.78 28.39 -57.58
N ALA A 892 -17.35 29.38 -58.36
CA ALA A 892 -17.73 29.50 -59.77
C ALA A 892 -17.02 28.41 -60.60
N VAL A 893 -17.78 27.45 -61.15
CA VAL A 893 -17.25 26.31 -61.91
C VAL A 893 -17.61 26.44 -63.38
N ASP A 894 -16.63 26.71 -64.24
CA ASP A 894 -16.79 26.66 -65.70
C ASP A 894 -16.78 25.21 -66.21
N ILE A 895 -17.94 24.69 -66.61
CA ILE A 895 -18.09 23.33 -67.14
C ILE A 895 -17.18 23.11 -68.36
N ALA A 896 -17.01 24.12 -69.23
CA ALA A 896 -16.25 23.98 -70.47
C ALA A 896 -14.75 23.77 -70.25
N SER A 897 -14.25 23.99 -69.03
CA SER A 897 -12.85 23.85 -68.68
C SER A 897 -12.49 22.53 -67.99
N LEU A 898 -13.51 21.78 -67.50
CA LEU A 898 -13.34 20.62 -66.62
C LEU A 898 -12.50 19.48 -67.21
N ALA A 899 -12.62 19.24 -68.52
CA ALA A 899 -11.94 18.11 -69.16
C ALA A 899 -10.45 18.34 -69.49
N SER A 900 -9.98 19.61 -69.52
CA SER A 900 -8.63 19.93 -70.03
C SER A 900 -7.88 21.01 -69.25
N GLY A 901 -8.50 21.60 -68.23
CA GLY A 901 -7.97 22.76 -67.50
C GLY A 901 -7.96 24.06 -68.31
N LYS A 902 -8.48 24.03 -69.55
CA LYS A 902 -8.70 25.17 -70.43
C LYS A 902 -10.11 25.08 -70.99
N THR A 903 -10.78 26.23 -71.11
CA THR A 903 -12.09 26.32 -71.77
C THR A 903 -12.00 25.79 -73.19
N VAL A 904 -12.83 24.79 -73.51
CA VAL A 904 -12.92 24.17 -74.84
C VAL A 904 -14.34 24.28 -75.37
N LYS A 905 -14.47 24.55 -76.67
CA LYS A 905 -15.75 24.49 -77.35
C LYS A 905 -16.18 23.03 -77.58
N GLY A 906 -17.46 22.72 -77.39
CA GLY A 906 -17.97 21.36 -77.57
C GLY A 906 -19.48 21.26 -77.47
N THR A 907 -20.02 20.06 -77.70
CA THR A 907 -21.46 19.81 -77.52
C THR A 907 -21.85 19.86 -76.04
N MET A 908 -23.08 20.31 -75.75
CA MET A 908 -23.61 20.33 -74.38
C MET A 908 -23.57 18.95 -73.69
N LEU A 909 -23.75 17.87 -74.46
CA LEU A 909 -23.63 16.50 -73.93
C LEU A 909 -22.21 16.17 -73.47
N ARG A 910 -21.19 16.56 -74.23
CA ARG A 910 -19.79 16.35 -73.85
C ARG A 910 -19.43 17.11 -72.56
N HIS A 911 -19.92 18.34 -72.46
CA HIS A 911 -19.70 19.20 -71.29
C HIS A 911 -20.36 18.61 -70.03
N LEU A 912 -21.63 18.22 -70.11
CA LEU A 912 -22.33 17.58 -68.97
C LEU A 912 -21.75 16.21 -68.62
N ASN A 913 -21.35 15.40 -69.61
CA ASN A 913 -20.66 14.13 -69.34
C ASN A 913 -19.34 14.33 -68.58
N SER A 914 -18.59 15.40 -68.90
CA SER A 914 -17.34 15.72 -68.19
C SER A 914 -17.59 16.16 -66.75
N LEU A 915 -18.64 16.96 -66.53
CA LEU A 915 -19.08 17.34 -65.18
C LEU A 915 -19.45 16.11 -64.35
N PHE A 916 -20.36 15.26 -64.84
CA PHE A 916 -20.82 14.10 -64.06
C PHE A 916 -19.76 13.02 -63.89
N ALA A 917 -18.82 12.88 -64.83
CA ALA A 917 -17.68 11.98 -64.63
C ALA A 917 -16.82 12.40 -63.42
N LEU A 918 -16.65 13.70 -63.18
CA LEU A 918 -15.94 14.21 -62.00
C LEU A 918 -16.78 14.07 -60.73
N LEU A 919 -18.05 14.49 -60.77
CA LEU A 919 -18.94 14.45 -59.60
C LEU A 919 -19.19 13.01 -59.10
N LEU A 920 -19.19 12.01 -60.00
CA LEU A 920 -19.50 10.62 -59.68
C LEU A 920 -18.26 9.72 -59.60
N GLN A 921 -17.05 10.23 -59.82
CA GLN A 921 -15.82 9.42 -59.91
C GLN A 921 -15.65 8.43 -58.75
N ASN A 922 -16.05 8.84 -57.53
CA ASN A 922 -15.93 8.05 -56.30
C ASN A 922 -17.29 7.58 -55.76
N ASN A 923 -18.36 7.62 -56.57
CA ASN A 923 -19.67 7.13 -56.17
C ASN A 923 -19.68 5.59 -56.20
N LYS A 924 -20.13 5.00 -55.09
CA LYS A 924 -20.36 3.56 -54.96
C LYS A 924 -21.84 3.19 -54.85
N GLN A 925 -22.73 4.19 -54.83
CA GLN A 925 -24.15 4.00 -54.62
C GLN A 925 -24.86 3.65 -55.94
N PRO A 926 -25.70 2.60 -55.97
CA PRO A 926 -26.42 2.20 -57.18
C PRO A 926 -27.53 3.20 -57.56
N VAL A 927 -28.00 3.98 -56.59
CA VAL A 927 -29.04 5.00 -56.74
C VAL A 927 -28.66 6.23 -55.92
N LEU A 928 -28.74 7.41 -56.52
CA LEU A 928 -28.63 8.70 -55.82
C LEU A 928 -29.92 9.50 -56.03
N LYS A 929 -30.26 10.35 -55.07
CA LYS A 929 -31.34 11.34 -55.23
C LYS A 929 -30.73 12.69 -55.56
N TYR A 930 -31.30 13.41 -56.53
CA TYR A 930 -30.79 14.71 -56.96
C TYR A 930 -31.93 15.69 -57.27
N ALA A 931 -31.65 16.98 -57.20
CA ALA A 931 -32.50 18.04 -57.75
C ALA A 931 -31.65 18.98 -58.62
N LEU A 932 -32.26 19.56 -59.66
CA LEU A 932 -31.57 20.43 -60.60
C LEU A 932 -32.41 21.68 -60.89
N GLU A 933 -31.79 22.83 -60.79
CA GLU A 933 -32.30 24.08 -61.35
C GLU A 933 -31.32 24.58 -62.40
N VAL A 934 -31.82 24.95 -63.58
CA VAL A 934 -31.02 25.60 -64.63
C VAL A 934 -31.59 26.98 -64.88
N THR A 935 -30.74 27.99 -64.79
CA THR A 935 -31.08 29.37 -65.14
C THR A 935 -30.24 29.86 -66.31
N TYR A 936 -30.78 30.83 -67.03
CA TYR A 936 -30.10 31.53 -68.11
C TYR A 936 -29.79 32.95 -67.65
N ASP A 937 -28.50 33.28 -67.57
CA ASP A 937 -28.03 34.58 -67.11
C ASP A 937 -27.44 35.35 -68.30
N CYS A 938 -28.07 36.46 -68.69
CA CYS A 938 -27.61 37.33 -69.78
C CYS A 938 -27.39 38.78 -69.30
N PRO A 939 -26.62 39.60 -70.05
CA PRO A 939 -26.41 41.01 -69.71
C PRO A 939 -27.74 41.79 -69.74
N GLY A 940 -27.93 42.66 -68.75
CA GLY A 940 -29.03 43.61 -68.68
C GLY A 940 -28.69 44.93 -69.36
N THR A 941 -29.45 45.99 -69.05
CA THR A 941 -29.27 47.31 -69.67
C THR A 941 -28.01 48.07 -69.19
N SER A 942 -27.25 47.49 -68.26
CA SER A 942 -25.95 47.98 -67.77
C SER A 942 -25.05 46.79 -67.44
N ASP A 943 -23.74 46.95 -67.62
CA ASP A 943 -22.75 45.87 -67.43
C ASP A 943 -22.78 45.22 -66.02
N ASP A 944 -23.24 45.94 -64.99
CA ASP A 944 -23.34 45.44 -63.61
C ASP A 944 -24.64 44.66 -63.30
N LEU A 945 -25.60 44.58 -64.24
CA LEU A 945 -26.91 44.00 -63.99
C LEU A 945 -27.15 42.82 -64.93
N ARG A 946 -27.19 41.59 -64.39
CA ARG A 946 -27.53 40.39 -65.17
C ARG A 946 -29.01 40.03 -65.00
N ILE A 947 -29.66 39.66 -66.11
CA ILE A 947 -31.04 39.14 -66.12
C ILE A 947 -30.98 37.63 -65.99
N ARG A 948 -31.63 37.07 -64.96
CA ARG A 948 -31.72 35.64 -64.69
C ARG A 948 -33.10 35.11 -65.05
N LEU A 949 -33.17 34.13 -65.96
CA LEU A 949 -34.41 33.49 -66.40
C LEU A 949 -34.40 31.99 -66.05
N PRO A 950 -35.48 31.44 -65.49
CA PRO A 950 -35.56 29.99 -65.24
C PRO A 950 -35.70 29.22 -66.56
N VAL A 951 -34.92 28.15 -66.72
CA VAL A 951 -34.92 27.25 -67.87
C VAL A 951 -35.51 25.89 -67.49
N ILE A 952 -34.98 25.27 -66.43
CA ILE A 952 -35.42 23.95 -65.94
C ILE A 952 -35.52 23.98 -64.42
N LEU A 953 -36.55 23.32 -63.89
CA LEU A 953 -36.63 22.93 -62.48
C LEU A 953 -36.99 21.44 -62.41
N VAL A 954 -36.07 20.64 -61.88
CA VAL A 954 -36.24 19.21 -61.58
C VAL A 954 -36.36 19.05 -60.07
N PRO A 955 -37.50 18.60 -59.54
CA PRO A 955 -37.64 18.30 -58.11
C PRO A 955 -36.75 17.11 -57.71
N PRO A 956 -36.58 16.80 -56.41
CA PRO A 956 -35.80 15.65 -55.99
C PRO A 956 -36.28 14.34 -56.65
N GLU A 957 -35.46 13.79 -57.55
CA GLU A 957 -35.69 12.57 -58.32
C GLU A 957 -34.55 11.56 -58.10
N GLU A 958 -34.82 10.28 -58.36
CA GLU A 958 -33.81 9.22 -58.28
C GLU A 958 -33.07 9.07 -59.62
N MET A 959 -31.74 9.05 -59.53
CA MET A 959 -30.83 8.71 -60.62
C MET A 959 -30.31 7.29 -60.38
N CYS A 960 -30.68 6.36 -61.25
CA CYS A 960 -30.22 4.97 -61.19
C CYS A 960 -28.97 4.78 -62.08
N PHE A 961 -27.89 4.28 -61.50
CA PHE A 961 -26.60 4.12 -62.19
C PHE A 961 -26.30 2.67 -62.62
N GLY A 962 -27.14 1.71 -62.22
CA GLY A 962 -26.98 0.30 -62.59
C GLY A 962 -25.64 -0.27 -62.14
N ASN A 963 -24.95 -1.00 -63.03
CA ASN A 963 -23.64 -1.62 -62.73
C ASN A 963 -22.44 -0.66 -62.80
N ASN A 964 -22.64 0.61 -63.21
CA ASN A 964 -21.58 1.61 -63.34
C ASN A 964 -21.90 2.83 -62.47
N PRO A 965 -21.76 2.73 -61.13
CA PRO A 965 -22.12 3.81 -60.20
C PRO A 965 -21.30 5.11 -60.42
N ASP A 966 -20.18 5.03 -61.13
CA ASP A 966 -19.26 6.13 -61.42
C ASP A 966 -19.64 7.00 -62.62
N LYS A 967 -20.74 6.69 -63.35
CA LYS A 967 -21.10 7.38 -64.60
C LYS A 967 -22.59 7.66 -64.71
N ALA A 968 -22.94 8.89 -65.05
CA ALA A 968 -24.33 9.27 -65.33
C ALA A 968 -24.85 8.58 -66.61
N SER A 969 -26.16 8.31 -66.65
CA SER A 969 -26.81 7.76 -67.85
C SER A 969 -26.97 8.85 -68.92
N ASP A 970 -26.52 8.57 -70.15
CA ASP A 970 -26.72 9.43 -71.32
C ASP A 970 -28.20 9.81 -71.54
N SER A 971 -29.14 8.96 -71.11
CA SER A 971 -30.58 9.22 -71.26
C SER A 971 -31.08 10.38 -70.40
N ILE A 972 -30.55 10.52 -69.18
CA ILE A 972 -30.96 11.58 -68.23
C ILE A 972 -30.41 12.92 -68.72
N LEU A 973 -29.12 12.94 -69.09
CA LEU A 973 -28.49 14.14 -69.62
C LEU A 973 -29.13 14.57 -70.94
N SER A 974 -29.50 13.62 -71.81
CA SER A 974 -30.22 13.92 -73.05
C SER A 974 -31.61 14.53 -72.84
N ASP A 975 -32.33 14.14 -71.77
CA ASP A 975 -33.61 14.77 -71.41
C ASP A 975 -33.39 16.24 -71.00
N TRP A 976 -32.42 16.51 -70.12
CA TRP A 976 -32.10 17.88 -69.71
C TRP A 976 -31.69 18.74 -70.89
N ILE A 977 -30.79 18.23 -71.75
CA ILE A 977 -30.36 18.93 -72.97
C ILE A 977 -31.55 19.21 -73.89
N SER A 978 -32.47 18.26 -74.05
CA SER A 978 -33.66 18.46 -74.89
C SER A 978 -34.56 19.56 -74.32
N ARG A 979 -34.75 19.61 -73.00
CA ARG A 979 -35.52 20.68 -72.33
C ARG A 979 -34.84 22.05 -72.46
N ILE A 980 -33.52 22.14 -72.28
CA ILE A 980 -32.75 23.38 -72.49
C ILE A 980 -32.88 23.83 -73.95
N LYS A 981 -32.68 22.93 -74.91
CA LYS A 981 -32.81 23.23 -76.35
C LYS A 981 -34.22 23.70 -76.72
N ASN A 982 -35.25 23.04 -76.19
CA ASN A 982 -36.63 23.46 -76.42
C ASN A 982 -36.87 24.88 -75.89
N TRP A 983 -36.41 25.19 -74.68
CA TRP A 983 -36.53 26.53 -74.12
C TRP A 983 -35.76 27.58 -74.94
N LEU A 984 -34.51 27.28 -75.34
CA LEU A 984 -33.70 28.16 -76.19
C LEU A 984 -34.39 28.43 -77.54
N ASN A 985 -35.00 27.40 -78.14
CA ASN A 985 -35.73 27.53 -79.40
C ASN A 985 -37.04 28.32 -79.25
N GLU A 986 -37.78 28.11 -78.16
CA GLU A 986 -39.06 28.79 -77.89
C GLU A 986 -38.88 30.26 -77.50
N LYS A 987 -37.85 30.58 -76.72
CA LYS A 987 -37.62 31.93 -76.19
C LYS A 987 -36.67 32.75 -77.04
N ALA A 988 -35.80 32.12 -77.82
CA ALA A 988 -34.76 32.75 -78.64
C ALA A 988 -34.02 33.91 -77.93
N PRO A 989 -33.44 33.68 -76.73
CA PRO A 989 -32.76 34.73 -75.97
C PRO A 989 -31.44 35.14 -76.62
N ASP A 990 -30.93 36.34 -76.29
CA ASP A 990 -29.59 36.78 -76.72
C ASP A 990 -28.52 35.89 -76.07
N THR A 991 -27.56 35.43 -76.89
CA THR A 991 -26.48 34.51 -76.51
C THR A 991 -25.15 35.20 -76.28
N THR A 992 -25.07 36.52 -76.56
CA THR A 992 -23.87 37.33 -76.35
C THR A 992 -23.62 37.54 -74.87
N ASP A 993 -22.43 37.16 -74.38
CA ASP A 993 -22.06 37.18 -72.95
C ASP A 993 -23.11 36.51 -72.02
N ALA A 994 -23.81 35.49 -72.54
CA ALA A 994 -24.80 34.74 -71.78
C ALA A 994 -24.26 33.39 -71.31
N LEU A 995 -24.79 32.89 -70.19
CA LEU A 995 -24.43 31.59 -69.64
C LEU A 995 -25.65 30.83 -69.12
N LEU A 996 -25.54 29.51 -69.13
CA LEU A 996 -26.42 28.62 -68.39
C LEU A 996 -25.79 28.34 -67.03
N ASN A 997 -26.48 28.65 -65.94
CA ASN A 997 -26.07 28.30 -64.59
C ASN A 997 -26.86 27.08 -64.10
N PHE A 998 -26.15 26.12 -63.53
CA PHE A 998 -26.66 24.85 -63.02
C PHE A 998 -26.54 24.85 -61.50
N SER A 999 -27.68 24.82 -60.82
CA SER A 999 -27.79 24.60 -59.38
C SER A 999 -28.18 23.15 -59.13
N LEU A 1000 -27.23 22.35 -58.64
CA LEU A 1000 -27.35 20.90 -58.51
C LEU A 1000 -27.25 20.51 -57.03
N THR A 1001 -28.24 19.78 -56.52
CA THR A 1001 -28.24 19.26 -55.16
C THR A 1001 -28.29 17.74 -55.16
N PHE A 1002 -27.38 17.09 -54.44
CA PHE A 1002 -27.44 15.65 -54.14
C PHE A 1002 -28.02 15.43 -52.74
N PHE A 1003 -28.86 14.41 -52.59
CA PHE A 1003 -29.50 14.04 -51.33
C PHE A 1003 -29.04 12.67 -50.85
N SER A 1004 -29.10 12.47 -49.53
CA SER A 1004 -28.77 11.19 -48.91
C SER A 1004 -29.76 10.10 -49.31
N ASN A 1005 -29.26 8.87 -49.42
CA ASN A 1005 -30.05 7.66 -49.63
C ASN A 1005 -30.20 6.80 -48.35
N MET A 1006 -29.70 7.27 -47.20
CA MET A 1006 -29.62 6.51 -45.94
C MET A 1006 -30.82 6.70 -44.98
N ALA A 1007 -31.66 7.73 -45.17
CA ALA A 1007 -32.81 8.02 -44.30
C ALA A 1007 -34.11 8.22 -45.09
N ASP A 1008 -35.27 8.00 -44.44
CA ASP A 1008 -36.60 8.31 -44.99
C ASP A 1008 -36.81 9.83 -45.23
N GLU A 1009 -35.96 10.68 -44.64
CA GLU A 1009 -35.96 12.13 -44.83
C GLU A 1009 -35.06 12.57 -46.00
N LYS A 1010 -35.57 13.47 -46.85
CA LYS A 1010 -34.81 14.10 -47.96
C LYS A 1010 -33.75 15.08 -47.44
N ARG A 1011 -32.63 14.58 -46.92
CA ARG A 1011 -31.51 15.42 -46.42
C ARG A 1011 -30.52 15.74 -47.54
N PRO A 1012 -30.22 17.03 -47.83
CA PRO A 1012 -29.22 17.40 -48.84
C PRO A 1012 -27.80 17.12 -48.32
N LEU A 1013 -26.97 16.47 -49.14
CA LEU A 1013 -25.55 16.20 -48.86
C LEU A 1013 -24.66 17.36 -49.32
N ILE A 1014 -24.85 17.77 -50.57
CA ILE A 1014 -24.11 18.87 -51.19
C ILE A 1014 -24.99 19.60 -52.20
N GLN A 1015 -24.90 20.92 -52.19
CA GLN A 1015 -25.49 21.79 -53.19
C GLN A 1015 -24.42 22.60 -53.90
N PHE A 1016 -24.42 22.58 -55.23
CA PHE A 1016 -23.64 23.47 -56.08
C PHE A 1016 -24.54 24.59 -56.59
N THR A 1017 -24.11 25.85 -56.51
CA THR A 1017 -24.97 27.01 -56.87
C THR A 1017 -24.46 27.86 -58.04
N ASP A 1018 -23.19 27.72 -58.42
CA ASP A 1018 -22.53 28.55 -59.44
C ASP A 1018 -21.72 27.70 -60.44
N VAL A 1019 -22.33 26.63 -60.96
CA VAL A 1019 -21.73 25.77 -61.99
C VAL A 1019 -22.26 26.22 -63.34
N TYR A 1020 -21.44 26.84 -64.17
CA TYR A 1020 -21.90 27.51 -65.38
C TYR A 1020 -21.30 26.97 -66.67
N LEU A 1021 -22.02 27.16 -67.78
CA LEU A 1021 -21.55 26.93 -69.14
C LEU A 1021 -21.90 28.14 -70.00
N LYS A 1022 -20.89 28.81 -70.56
CA LYS A 1022 -21.12 29.96 -71.42
C LYS A 1022 -21.68 29.53 -72.76
N MET A 1023 -22.56 30.36 -73.34
CA MET A 1023 -23.17 30.05 -74.64
C MET A 1023 -22.15 30.02 -75.79
N GLU A 1024 -21.05 30.77 -75.68
CA GLU A 1024 -19.96 30.78 -76.68
C GLU A 1024 -19.20 29.45 -76.78
N ASP A 1025 -19.19 28.68 -75.69
CA ASP A 1025 -18.47 27.40 -75.54
C ASP A 1025 -19.30 26.18 -76.00
N ILE A 1026 -20.54 26.42 -76.46
CA ILE A 1026 -21.44 25.39 -76.99
C ILE A 1026 -21.39 25.39 -78.53
N GLU A 1027 -21.29 24.19 -79.13
CA GLU A 1027 -21.33 23.96 -80.60
C GLU A 1027 -22.73 23.99 -81.23
#